data_AF-A0A151GTF8-F1
#
_entry.id   AF-A0A151GTF8-F1
#
_cell.length_a   1.000
_cell.length_b   1.000
_cell.length_c   1.000
_cell.angle_alpha   90.00
_cell.angle_beta   90.00
_cell.angle_gamma   90.00
#
_symmetry.space_group_name_H-M   'P 1'
#
loop_
_entity.id
_entity.type
_entity.pdbx_description
1 polymer ?
#
loop_
_entity_poly.entity_id
_entity_poly.type
_entity_poly.pdbx_seq_one_letter_code
_entity_poly.pdbx_strand_id
1 'polypeptide(L)'
;MASSSNAARLCMLACRRAPVSRRFPRTQHVAQQCVRSFSTTPIQRADGARRGKHGDDADADAVQQLHLKTMETSFAESATPEGLRQLDELAKSNGHTTIDEFLESALQKTPGWAAEDRALDEDLFKDDQGDKPNKSSFWFDEEDPETNTEEHDEFDEDDITSMAHGKLEEVREMRHYARLAVWEMPLLAQFAKPFVPPTDKQVLRWRYTTYMGESHPAEKKVVVQFAPDDLKLTAVQTSKLKKLAGPRYNPDTDLVKMSCESFEHQAQNKAYLSNLVDDLIAAAKDGKDTFEDVPLDLRHHKVEEKPKFPKEWRLTNERRLQLDEQRHQAALADMKRAEEGLLVDGRKAIDGYLMQKLAEEAEKKKVAELVVAPRASKSHGGANRARRRGVFIVSRRAPNAEPHSTNRNAKIGAGLLEGSTVAPRVRRPLGQIQGSDWPDRRWSRGVESRPRITQDRYIGTWAYPSTHAHVSCSVPGKLLGRAWGLLGTFRSEAPSARCKLPSVPCACPPPDWGSPPFRLAFFSGKRLATPSLAFFLAPAADVVRSHASCSKILRRRIAIRSPLLHGTFAADLGTLDPALDPALDPALDLGDGHATPLSRFPCPTTGSHRIEKPIMGSVKEAIPPFEATALDDIQARYQNLRTTYRSNRTKDFEFRKKQIRRLYWGLVDNATLIEDALLKDMGKSRFEAHLTEIDWCKTECINVANKLEQWAKDESIVDLPLQYWPMKPRIRNEPLGSILIIGAFNYPFQLNITPLVGAIAAGNTVVLKPSEHSPRSAMVLKKIFDEYLDNDCYICVNGALDETKYLMDLKFDKVVFTGGKKTGAIIATKAAQSLTPVLLELGGQNPAFVTKNTDLKMAARRLMWQKCLNAGQVCLSHNYVLVERSLVDKFITEVNAVYRTFMPNGAKESPDFSRIVNKTHFDRIKAMLDNTKGKIVMGGAVDESEFFIEPTAVLVDSIDDSMMAEESFGPIWSIMPYDSLDEAIKVANQVDPTPLALFTFGSDEENQRVLSNVTSGGATCNDAFFHCMMNATPLGGVGSSGTGSYHGYYSFKAFSHQRVIAQVPNWADKILRVRYMPYSFAELVRFRKLAPTPNFDRDGNVTKGLKYWIGLLLTLGGKSAPGAAIRWGILLAVLATLGLKRSSLGQ
;
A
#
# COMPACT_ATOMS: atom_id res chain seq x y z
N MET A 1 -52.91 57.62 -3.15
CA MET A 1 -51.78 57.16 -2.32
C MET A 1 -51.63 55.64 -2.37
N ALA A 2 -52.35 54.85 -1.57
CA ALA A 2 -52.15 53.39 -1.55
C ALA A 2 -52.64 52.67 -2.84
N SER A 3 -53.91 52.86 -3.24
CA SER A 3 -54.43 52.28 -4.50
C SER A 3 -53.63 52.75 -5.73
N SER A 4 -53.20 54.01 -5.76
CA SER A 4 -52.44 54.56 -6.91
C SER A 4 -51.09 53.88 -7.19
N SER A 5 -50.45 53.21 -6.21
CA SER A 5 -49.26 52.40 -6.50
C SER A 5 -49.61 51.00 -7.05
N ASN A 6 -50.73 50.40 -6.63
CA ASN A 6 -51.22 49.15 -7.21
C ASN A 6 -51.67 49.36 -8.66
N ALA A 7 -52.52 50.36 -8.92
CA ALA A 7 -52.93 50.73 -10.27
C ALA A 7 -51.73 51.02 -11.19
N ALA A 8 -50.72 51.76 -10.71
CA ALA A 8 -49.48 51.99 -11.45
C ALA A 8 -48.74 50.68 -11.80
N ARG A 9 -48.61 49.76 -10.84
CA ARG A 9 -47.98 48.45 -11.03
C ARG A 9 -48.74 47.57 -12.02
N LEU A 10 -50.08 47.55 -11.97
CA LEU A 10 -50.94 46.82 -12.91
C LEU A 10 -50.85 47.40 -14.33
N CYS A 11 -50.89 48.73 -14.50
CA CYS A 11 -50.67 49.38 -15.79
C CYS A 11 -49.27 49.08 -16.36
N MET A 12 -48.22 49.13 -15.52
CA MET A 12 -46.85 48.80 -15.94
C MET A 12 -46.67 47.34 -16.36
N LEU A 13 -47.42 46.41 -15.77
CA LEU A 13 -47.46 45.00 -16.20
C LEU A 13 -48.14 44.86 -17.58
N ALA A 14 -49.29 45.53 -17.79
CA ALA A 14 -49.99 45.52 -19.08
C ALA A 14 -49.14 46.10 -20.22
N CYS A 15 -48.44 47.21 -19.98
CA CYS A 15 -47.59 47.85 -21.00
C CYS A 15 -46.32 47.05 -21.35
N ARG A 16 -45.89 46.08 -20.53
CA ARG A 16 -44.58 45.42 -20.67
C ARG A 16 -44.49 44.35 -21.77
N ARG A 17 -45.58 44.08 -22.51
CA ARG A 17 -45.67 43.00 -23.54
C ARG A 17 -46.06 43.49 -24.94
N ALA A 18 -45.66 44.70 -25.34
CA ALA A 18 -45.68 45.09 -26.76
C ALA A 18 -44.76 44.16 -27.60
N PRO A 19 -45.15 43.72 -28.81
CA PRO A 19 -44.49 42.62 -29.51
C PRO A 19 -43.19 43.03 -30.23
N VAL A 20 -42.05 42.81 -29.58
CA VAL A 20 -40.72 42.91 -30.23
C VAL A 20 -40.30 41.54 -30.78
N SER A 21 -40.08 41.44 -32.08
CA SER A 21 -39.85 40.16 -32.76
C SER A 21 -38.37 39.72 -32.80
N ARG A 22 -38.14 38.43 -32.48
CA ARG A 22 -36.98 37.56 -32.78
C ARG A 22 -35.64 38.21 -33.20
N ARG A 23 -34.58 37.93 -32.43
CA ARG A 23 -33.27 37.50 -32.96
C ARG A 23 -32.48 36.62 -31.96
N PHE A 24 -31.98 35.49 -32.45
CA PHE A 24 -30.97 34.60 -31.84
C PHE A 24 -29.59 34.90 -32.48
N PRO A 25 -28.45 34.31 -32.03
CA PRO A 25 -28.06 33.72 -30.72
C PRO A 25 -26.66 34.20 -30.23
N ARG A 26 -26.05 33.48 -29.25
CA ARG A 26 -24.61 33.48 -28.82
C ARG A 26 -24.12 34.63 -27.91
N THR A 27 -23.13 34.48 -27.00
CA THR A 27 -22.45 33.31 -26.35
C THR A 27 -21.66 33.74 -25.09
N GLN A 28 -21.35 32.77 -24.21
CA GLN A 28 -20.14 32.65 -23.34
C GLN A 28 -19.97 33.48 -22.04
N HIS A 29 -19.95 32.74 -20.93
CA HIS A 29 -18.89 32.66 -19.88
C HIS A 29 -18.82 33.59 -18.64
N VAL A 30 -18.66 32.89 -17.49
CA VAL A 30 -17.79 33.17 -16.31
C VAL A 30 -18.36 33.96 -15.12
N ALA A 31 -18.94 33.18 -14.19
CA ALA A 31 -18.59 33.03 -12.76
C ALA A 31 -18.89 34.10 -11.69
N GLN A 32 -19.00 33.59 -10.44
CA GLN A 32 -18.99 34.25 -9.12
C GLN A 32 -20.23 35.10 -8.72
N GLN A 33 -20.71 35.11 -7.46
CA GLN A 33 -20.57 34.15 -6.34
C GLN A 33 -21.56 34.49 -5.18
N CYS A 34 -22.20 33.48 -4.54
CA CYS A 34 -22.84 33.55 -3.19
C CYS A 34 -24.05 34.54 -3.00
N VAL A 35 -24.79 34.56 -1.86
CA VAL A 35 -24.49 34.08 -0.49
C VAL A 35 -25.72 33.55 0.31
N ARG A 36 -25.53 32.44 1.06
CA ARG A 36 -26.15 32.01 2.37
C ARG A 36 -27.71 31.87 2.49
N SER A 37 -28.28 31.16 3.49
CA SER A 37 -27.72 30.38 4.63
C SER A 37 -28.64 29.20 5.03
N PHE A 38 -28.05 28.20 5.71
CA PHE A 38 -28.70 27.01 6.28
C PHE A 38 -29.22 27.20 7.72
N SER A 39 -30.05 26.24 8.17
CA SER A 39 -29.96 25.50 9.45
C SER A 39 -31.11 25.67 10.46
N THR A 40 -31.62 24.52 10.93
CA THR A 40 -32.36 24.39 12.20
C THR A 40 -31.96 23.12 12.96
N THR A 41 -31.31 23.31 14.11
CA THR A 41 -31.52 22.49 15.32
C THR A 41 -31.16 23.38 16.53
N PRO A 42 -31.85 23.27 17.68
CA PRO A 42 -32.01 24.43 18.57
C PRO A 42 -30.89 24.58 19.62
N ILE A 43 -30.57 25.84 19.93
CA ILE A 43 -29.86 26.24 21.16
C ILE A 43 -30.73 27.28 21.90
N GLN A 44 -30.75 27.19 23.23
CA GLN A 44 -31.58 28.02 24.10
C GLN A 44 -31.18 29.51 24.06
N ARG A 45 -32.17 30.39 24.30
CA ARG A 45 -31.97 31.85 24.34
C ARG A 45 -31.05 32.28 25.49
N ALA A 46 -30.16 33.23 25.19
CA ALA A 46 -29.58 34.13 26.18
C ALA A 46 -29.56 35.55 25.59
N ASP A 47 -30.29 36.49 26.22
CA ASP A 47 -30.38 37.88 25.76
C ASP A 47 -29.08 38.65 26.07
N GLY A 48 -28.44 39.24 25.05
CA GLY A 48 -27.03 39.65 25.19
C GLY A 48 -26.42 40.65 24.19
N ALA A 49 -27.15 41.70 23.81
CA ALA A 49 -26.64 43.02 23.36
C ALA A 49 -25.42 43.16 22.39
N ARG A 50 -25.67 43.86 21.26
CA ARG A 50 -24.76 44.73 20.45
C ARG A 50 -23.83 44.14 19.36
N ARG A 51 -24.20 44.49 18.11
CA ARG A 51 -23.41 45.20 17.06
C ARG A 51 -21.96 44.72 16.73
N GLY A 52 -21.75 44.29 15.47
CA GLY A 52 -20.61 44.80 14.68
C GLY A 52 -20.03 43.97 13.51
N LYS A 53 -20.42 44.29 12.25
CA LYS A 53 -19.78 43.96 10.94
C LYS A 53 -19.66 42.45 10.59
N HIS A 54 -19.59 41.97 9.34
CA HIS A 54 -19.47 42.53 7.96
C HIS A 54 -20.71 42.08 7.11
N GLY A 55 -20.97 42.43 5.85
CA GLY A 55 -20.11 42.72 4.68
C GLY A 55 -19.79 41.42 3.92
N ASP A 56 -20.02 41.26 2.60
CA ASP A 56 -20.27 42.26 1.54
C ASP A 56 -21.15 41.72 0.38
N ASP A 57 -22.42 41.38 0.64
CA ASP A 57 -23.31 40.70 -0.35
C ASP A 57 -24.63 41.47 -0.66
N ALA A 58 -24.77 42.74 -0.26
CA ALA A 58 -26.05 43.45 -0.24
C ALA A 58 -26.44 44.17 -1.56
N ASP A 59 -25.51 44.37 -2.49
CA ASP A 59 -25.66 45.40 -3.54
C ASP A 59 -26.47 44.96 -4.78
N ALA A 60 -26.70 43.66 -5.00
CA ALA A 60 -27.43 43.17 -6.18
C ALA A 60 -28.95 43.41 -6.07
N ASP A 61 -29.61 42.80 -5.08
CA ASP A 61 -31.06 42.94 -4.88
C ASP A 61 -31.45 44.37 -4.47
N ALA A 62 -30.57 45.09 -3.76
CA ALA A 62 -30.76 46.49 -3.45
C ALA A 62 -30.93 47.33 -4.72
N VAL A 63 -30.11 47.11 -5.76
CA VAL A 63 -30.22 47.83 -7.04
C VAL A 63 -31.53 47.48 -7.77
N GLN A 64 -31.97 46.22 -7.76
CA GLN A 64 -33.20 45.83 -8.46
C GLN A 64 -34.47 46.33 -7.74
N GLN A 65 -34.49 46.33 -6.40
CA GLN A 65 -35.56 46.96 -5.62
C GLN A 65 -35.52 48.49 -5.70
N LEU A 66 -34.33 49.11 -5.75
CA LEU A 66 -34.19 50.55 -6.01
C LEU A 66 -34.73 50.92 -7.39
N HIS A 67 -34.47 50.12 -8.42
CA HIS A 67 -34.96 50.42 -9.77
C HIS A 67 -36.50 50.37 -9.84
N LEU A 68 -37.12 49.38 -9.20
CA LEU A 68 -38.57 49.31 -9.05
C LEU A 68 -39.13 50.51 -8.26
N LYS A 69 -38.59 50.80 -7.07
CA LYS A 69 -39.04 51.94 -6.26
C LYS A 69 -38.83 53.29 -6.95
N THR A 70 -37.73 53.47 -7.68
CA THR A 70 -37.46 54.71 -8.44
C THR A 70 -38.41 54.85 -9.63
N MET A 71 -38.80 53.74 -10.27
CA MET A 71 -39.84 53.76 -11.29
C MET A 71 -41.23 54.03 -10.68
N GLU A 72 -41.57 53.41 -9.54
CA GLU A 72 -42.82 53.66 -8.80
C GLU A 72 -42.92 55.13 -8.32
N THR A 73 -41.84 55.74 -7.81
CA THR A 73 -41.83 57.17 -7.48
C THR A 73 -41.94 58.04 -8.73
N SER A 74 -41.18 57.75 -9.80
CA SER A 74 -41.26 58.57 -11.03
C SER A 74 -42.63 58.48 -11.73
N PHE A 75 -43.34 57.35 -11.59
CA PHE A 75 -44.72 57.21 -12.05
C PHE A 75 -45.70 57.93 -11.11
N ALA A 76 -45.52 57.85 -9.79
CA ALA A 76 -46.32 58.62 -8.82
C ALA A 76 -46.13 60.15 -8.96
N GLU A 77 -44.95 60.60 -9.38
CA GLU A 77 -44.61 62.00 -9.66
C GLU A 77 -45.17 62.50 -11.01
N SER A 78 -45.42 61.60 -11.97
CA SER A 78 -45.99 61.93 -13.28
C SER A 78 -47.50 61.62 -13.42
N ALA A 79 -48.09 60.89 -12.48
CA ALA A 79 -49.53 60.62 -12.41
C ALA A 79 -50.32 61.87 -12.00
N THR A 80 -50.80 62.64 -12.98
CA THR A 80 -51.62 63.83 -12.71
C THR A 80 -52.96 63.45 -12.04
N PRO A 81 -53.50 64.28 -11.12
CA PRO A 81 -54.80 64.02 -10.50
C PRO A 81 -55.96 63.92 -11.50
N GLU A 82 -55.84 64.53 -12.67
CA GLU A 82 -56.84 64.47 -13.74
C GLU A 82 -56.78 63.13 -14.50
N GLY A 83 -55.60 62.57 -14.75
CA GLY A 83 -55.47 61.23 -15.35
C GLY A 83 -56.05 60.13 -14.47
N LEU A 84 -55.87 60.24 -13.15
CA LEU A 84 -56.50 59.32 -12.19
C LEU A 84 -58.02 59.49 -12.11
N ARG A 85 -58.56 60.71 -12.29
CA ARG A 85 -60.02 60.93 -12.40
C ARG A 85 -60.59 60.34 -13.69
N GLN A 86 -59.91 60.49 -14.81
CA GLN A 86 -60.34 59.89 -16.08
C GLN A 86 -60.35 58.36 -16.01
N LEU A 87 -59.40 57.74 -15.28
CA LEU A 87 -59.40 56.30 -15.00
C LEU A 87 -60.52 55.86 -14.04
N ASP A 88 -60.85 56.66 -13.03
CA ASP A 88 -61.98 56.44 -12.11
C ASP A 88 -63.34 56.53 -12.83
N GLU A 89 -63.51 57.52 -13.71
CA GLU A 89 -64.68 57.66 -14.59
C GLU A 89 -64.76 56.51 -15.62
N LEU A 90 -63.63 56.07 -16.17
CA LEU A 90 -63.57 54.87 -17.04
C LEU A 90 -63.95 53.58 -16.31
N ALA A 91 -63.44 53.36 -15.09
CA ALA A 91 -63.81 52.20 -14.28
C ALA A 91 -65.32 52.16 -14.02
N LYS A 92 -65.90 53.31 -13.60
CA LYS A 92 -67.32 53.46 -13.30
C LYS A 92 -68.22 53.32 -14.52
N SER A 93 -67.81 53.88 -15.67
CA SER A 93 -68.55 53.70 -16.94
C SER A 93 -68.54 52.26 -17.46
N ASN A 94 -67.53 51.45 -17.10
CA ASN A 94 -67.47 50.02 -17.37
C ASN A 94 -68.08 49.16 -16.24
N GLY A 95 -68.78 49.77 -15.27
CA GLY A 95 -69.51 49.07 -14.22
C GLY A 95 -68.67 48.59 -13.03
N HIS A 96 -67.41 48.98 -12.93
CA HIS A 96 -66.53 48.63 -11.81
C HIS A 96 -66.53 49.70 -10.71
N THR A 97 -66.34 49.27 -9.47
CA THR A 97 -66.44 50.14 -8.28
C THR A 97 -65.11 50.83 -7.95
N THR A 98 -63.99 50.25 -8.36
CA THR A 98 -62.63 50.79 -8.16
C THR A 98 -61.78 50.66 -9.43
N ILE A 99 -60.72 51.47 -9.52
CA ILE A 99 -59.76 51.42 -10.65
C ILE A 99 -59.00 50.08 -10.65
N ASP A 100 -58.60 49.58 -9.49
CA ASP A 100 -57.85 48.32 -9.36
C ASP A 100 -58.69 47.13 -9.87
N GLU A 101 -59.96 47.04 -9.45
CA GLU A 101 -60.94 46.05 -9.93
C GLU A 101 -61.16 46.12 -11.45
N PHE A 102 -61.20 47.32 -12.02
CA PHE A 102 -61.30 47.53 -13.48
C PHE A 102 -60.05 47.04 -14.23
N LEU A 103 -58.85 47.30 -13.69
CA LEU A 103 -57.58 46.88 -14.30
C LEU A 103 -57.38 45.36 -14.24
N GLU A 104 -57.74 44.71 -13.13
CA GLU A 104 -57.71 43.23 -13.01
C GLU A 104 -58.74 42.57 -13.93
N SER A 105 -59.96 43.12 -13.99
CA SER A 105 -61.02 42.73 -14.93
C SER A 105 -60.58 42.85 -16.40
N ALA A 106 -59.84 43.90 -16.75
CA ALA A 106 -59.28 44.07 -18.09
C ALA A 106 -58.16 43.05 -18.38
N LEU A 107 -57.26 42.83 -17.43
CA LEU A 107 -56.16 41.85 -17.54
C LEU A 107 -56.67 40.42 -17.75
N GLN A 108 -57.67 39.99 -16.97
CA GLN A 108 -58.30 38.66 -17.12
C GLN A 108 -59.02 38.48 -18.47
N LYS A 109 -59.53 39.57 -19.07
CA LYS A 109 -60.22 39.56 -20.38
C LYS A 109 -59.27 39.62 -21.57
N THR A 110 -57.98 39.91 -21.36
CA THR A 110 -56.98 39.89 -22.45
C THR A 110 -56.79 38.47 -22.99
N PRO A 111 -56.97 38.19 -24.30
CA PRO A 111 -56.79 36.85 -24.84
C PRO A 111 -55.35 36.36 -24.67
N GLY A 112 -55.17 35.30 -23.88
CA GLY A 112 -53.86 34.72 -23.55
C GLY A 112 -53.61 34.49 -22.06
N TRP A 113 -54.50 34.91 -21.15
CA TRP A 113 -54.35 34.67 -19.70
C TRP A 113 -55.13 33.44 -19.17
N ALA A 114 -56.24 33.08 -19.80
CA ALA A 114 -57.30 32.29 -19.15
C ALA A 114 -57.25 30.75 -19.38
N ALA A 115 -56.07 30.14 -19.48
CA ALA A 115 -55.95 28.71 -19.84
C ALA A 115 -54.98 27.87 -18.97
N GLU A 116 -53.83 28.40 -18.57
CA GLU A 116 -52.77 27.61 -17.91
C GLU A 116 -52.87 27.70 -16.37
N ASP A 117 -52.98 28.92 -15.80
CA ASP A 117 -53.07 29.13 -14.34
C ASP A 117 -54.27 28.44 -13.68
N ARG A 118 -55.38 28.27 -14.41
CA ARG A 118 -56.61 27.64 -13.87
C ARG A 118 -56.48 26.13 -13.68
N ALA A 119 -55.57 25.48 -14.42
CA ALA A 119 -55.28 24.05 -14.22
C ALA A 119 -54.44 23.85 -12.94
N LEU A 120 -53.51 24.76 -12.67
CA LEU A 120 -52.66 24.72 -11.46
C LEU A 120 -53.50 24.83 -10.17
N ASP A 121 -54.46 25.76 -10.11
CA ASP A 121 -55.40 25.85 -8.98
C ASP A 121 -56.26 24.58 -8.83
N GLU A 122 -56.75 23.98 -9.92
CA GLU A 122 -57.61 22.80 -9.86
C GLU A 122 -56.86 21.50 -9.53
N ASP A 123 -55.55 21.42 -9.74
CA ASP A 123 -54.72 20.28 -9.32
C ASP A 123 -54.21 20.44 -7.87
N LEU A 124 -53.81 21.65 -7.44
CA LEU A 124 -53.40 21.94 -6.05
C LEU A 124 -54.47 21.58 -4.99
N PHE A 125 -55.76 21.59 -5.34
CA PHE A 125 -56.85 21.21 -4.44
C PHE A 125 -57.23 19.71 -4.47
N LYS A 126 -56.55 18.85 -5.24
CA LYS A 126 -56.84 17.40 -5.28
C LYS A 126 -56.06 16.58 -4.27
N ASP A 127 -54.81 16.96 -3.99
CA ASP A 127 -53.89 16.13 -3.21
C ASP A 127 -54.15 16.23 -1.68
N ASP A 128 -54.93 17.22 -1.25
CA ASP A 128 -55.28 17.50 0.17
C ASP A 128 -56.39 16.55 0.74
N GLN A 129 -56.57 15.37 0.15
CA GLN A 129 -57.37 14.27 0.72
C GLN A 129 -56.48 13.09 1.11
N GLY A 130 -55.59 13.34 2.08
CA GLY A 130 -54.61 12.37 2.59
C GLY A 130 -55.22 11.03 3.01
N ASP A 131 -54.63 9.95 2.51
CA ASP A 131 -55.01 8.57 2.81
C ASP A 131 -54.53 8.19 4.22
N LYS A 132 -55.32 7.42 4.99
CA LYS A 132 -55.07 7.28 6.44
C LYS A 132 -53.87 6.37 6.74
N PRO A 133 -52.92 6.78 7.60
CA PRO A 133 -51.69 6.04 7.84
C PRO A 133 -51.95 4.67 8.46
N ASN A 134 -51.26 3.65 7.94
CA ASN A 134 -51.45 2.27 8.36
C ASN A 134 -50.74 1.96 9.69
N LYS A 135 -51.52 2.00 10.78
CA LYS A 135 -51.10 1.66 12.16
C LYS A 135 -50.56 0.23 12.37
N SER A 136 -50.46 -0.62 11.34
CA SER A 136 -49.78 -1.91 11.40
C SER A 136 -48.34 -1.89 10.88
N SER A 137 -47.78 -0.72 10.56
CA SER A 137 -46.37 -0.58 10.20
C SER A 137 -45.46 -0.82 11.41
N PHE A 138 -44.38 -1.59 11.22
CA PHE A 138 -43.35 -1.81 12.24
C PHE A 138 -42.60 -0.52 12.65
N TRP A 139 -42.71 0.54 11.85
CA TRP A 139 -42.07 1.84 12.06
C TRP A 139 -43.04 2.93 12.55
N PHE A 140 -44.25 2.58 12.96
CA PHE A 140 -45.20 3.53 13.55
C PHE A 140 -45.03 3.56 15.07
N ASP A 141 -44.44 4.63 15.58
CA ASP A 141 -44.28 4.91 17.01
C ASP A 141 -45.30 5.99 17.43
N GLU A 142 -45.93 5.84 18.61
CA GLU A 142 -46.99 6.76 19.06
C GLU A 142 -46.48 7.91 19.95
N GLU A 143 -45.19 7.94 20.30
CA GLU A 143 -44.61 8.95 21.22
C GLU A 143 -43.76 10.06 20.55
N ASP A 144 -43.51 10.02 19.22
CA ASP A 144 -42.74 11.07 18.50
C ASP A 144 -43.63 11.95 17.57
N PRO A 145 -44.00 13.18 18.01
CA PRO A 145 -44.84 14.08 17.23
C PRO A 145 -44.11 14.84 16.11
N GLU A 146 -42.78 14.77 16.00
CA GLU A 146 -42.03 15.48 14.94
C GLU A 146 -41.89 14.66 13.65
N THR A 147 -42.34 13.40 13.65
CA THR A 147 -42.32 12.51 12.46
C THR A 147 -43.41 12.81 11.41
N ASN A 148 -44.35 13.73 11.69
CA ASN A 148 -45.54 13.98 10.86
C ASN A 148 -45.42 15.25 9.97
N THR A 149 -44.26 15.46 9.35
CA THR A 149 -44.11 16.40 8.22
C THR A 149 -44.04 15.63 6.91
N GLU A 150 -45.07 15.73 6.07
CA GLU A 150 -45.15 15.09 4.76
C GLU A 150 -44.31 15.85 3.69
N GLU A 151 -43.03 16.09 3.98
CA GLU A 151 -42.05 16.41 2.94
C GLU A 151 -41.68 15.11 2.21
N HIS A 152 -42.57 14.70 1.33
CA HIS A 152 -42.31 13.68 0.32
C HIS A 152 -41.36 14.28 -0.73
N ASP A 153 -40.06 14.34 -0.41
CA ASP A 153 -39.00 14.70 -1.36
C ASP A 153 -39.11 13.80 -2.61
N GLU A 154 -39.58 14.37 -3.73
CA GLU A 154 -39.47 13.74 -5.04
C GLU A 154 -37.99 13.68 -5.40
N PHE A 155 -37.35 12.55 -5.10
CA PHE A 155 -35.93 12.30 -5.36
C PHE A 155 -35.68 12.20 -6.88
N ASP A 156 -35.49 13.35 -7.52
CA ASP A 156 -35.29 13.49 -8.96
C ASP A 156 -33.98 12.78 -9.37
N GLU A 157 -33.94 12.09 -10.52
CA GLU A 157 -32.84 11.15 -10.83
C GLU A 157 -31.46 11.83 -11.06
N ASP A 158 -31.41 13.17 -11.17
CA ASP A 158 -30.18 13.97 -11.24
C ASP A 158 -29.64 14.40 -9.85
N ASP A 159 -30.37 14.18 -8.74
CA ASP A 159 -29.93 14.62 -7.42
C ASP A 159 -28.79 13.77 -6.84
N ILE A 160 -27.76 14.47 -6.39
CA ILE A 160 -26.58 13.86 -5.78
C ILE A 160 -26.98 13.33 -4.40
N THR A 161 -27.02 12.01 -4.22
CA THR A 161 -27.26 11.39 -2.90
C THR A 161 -26.44 12.04 -1.77
N SER A 162 -26.98 12.12 -0.56
CA SER A 162 -26.32 12.73 0.61
C SER A 162 -24.88 12.23 0.84
N MET A 163 -24.62 10.93 0.63
CA MET A 163 -23.29 10.32 0.66
C MET A 163 -22.34 10.86 -0.43
N ALA A 164 -22.84 11.07 -1.64
CA ALA A 164 -22.08 11.67 -2.73
C ALA A 164 -21.89 13.19 -2.54
N HIS A 165 -22.83 13.88 -1.88
CA HIS A 165 -22.64 15.26 -1.41
C HIS A 165 -21.50 15.35 -0.39
N GLY A 166 -21.51 14.52 0.65
CA GLY A 166 -20.41 14.45 1.63
C GLY A 166 -19.06 14.13 0.98
N LYS A 167 -19.03 13.23 -0.03
CA LYS A 167 -17.82 12.93 -0.79
C LYS A 167 -17.36 14.10 -1.68
N LEU A 168 -18.29 14.89 -2.22
CA LEU A 168 -17.99 16.10 -2.98
C LEU A 168 -17.46 17.21 -2.06
N GLU A 169 -17.99 17.32 -0.84
CA GLU A 169 -17.50 18.23 0.22
C GLU A 169 -16.07 17.88 0.62
N GLU A 170 -15.77 16.63 0.96
CA GLU A 170 -14.41 16.16 1.28
C GLU A 170 -13.40 16.48 0.16
N VAL A 171 -13.81 16.34 -1.11
CA VAL A 171 -12.97 16.67 -2.27
C VAL A 171 -12.83 18.19 -2.48
N ARG A 172 -13.81 19.00 -2.10
CA ARG A 172 -13.71 20.47 -2.08
C ARG A 172 -12.79 20.93 -0.96
N GLU A 173 -12.95 20.39 0.25
CA GLU A 173 -12.08 20.64 1.41
C GLU A 173 -10.62 20.29 1.11
N MET A 174 -10.33 19.07 0.64
CA MET A 174 -8.96 18.68 0.28
C MET A 174 -8.35 19.61 -0.78
N ARG A 175 -9.14 20.11 -1.74
CA ARG A 175 -8.69 21.10 -2.74
C ARG A 175 -8.50 22.49 -2.14
N HIS A 176 -9.28 22.86 -1.12
CA HIS A 176 -9.12 24.10 -0.38
C HIS A 176 -7.84 24.05 0.48
N TYR A 177 -7.67 23.03 1.33
CA TYR A 177 -6.47 22.81 2.13
C TYR A 177 -5.20 22.71 1.27
N ALA A 178 -5.26 22.03 0.11
CA ALA A 178 -4.14 22.01 -0.84
C ALA A 178 -3.81 23.41 -1.41
N ARG A 179 -4.82 24.27 -1.64
CA ARG A 179 -4.59 25.66 -2.07
C ARG A 179 -3.98 26.49 -0.95
N LEU A 180 -4.51 26.41 0.28
CA LEU A 180 -3.94 27.08 1.46
C LEU A 180 -2.48 26.67 1.68
N ALA A 181 -2.17 25.37 1.57
CA ALA A 181 -0.83 24.83 1.75
C ALA A 181 0.18 25.29 0.68
N VAL A 182 -0.28 25.52 -0.56
CA VAL A 182 0.59 25.98 -1.67
C VAL A 182 0.73 27.51 -1.71
N TRP A 183 -0.30 28.28 -1.35
CA TRP A 183 -0.31 29.74 -1.56
C TRP A 183 -0.21 30.56 -0.27
N GLU A 184 -0.87 30.14 0.83
CA GLU A 184 -0.99 30.96 2.04
C GLU A 184 0.03 30.55 3.12
N MET A 185 0.32 29.25 3.26
CA MET A 185 1.38 28.76 4.16
C MET A 185 2.78 29.37 3.87
N PRO A 186 3.20 29.60 2.61
CA PRO A 186 4.42 30.36 2.32
C PRO A 186 4.36 31.84 2.72
N LEU A 187 3.18 32.46 2.76
CA LEU A 187 3.00 33.84 3.25
C LEU A 187 3.06 33.90 4.77
N LEU A 188 2.57 32.87 5.48
CA LEU A 188 2.73 32.75 6.94
C LEU A 188 4.21 32.73 7.37
N ALA A 189 5.13 32.27 6.52
CA ALA A 189 6.57 32.37 6.78
C ALA A 189 7.10 33.82 6.80
N GLN A 190 6.40 34.78 6.18
CA GLN A 190 6.72 36.21 6.26
C GLN A 190 6.29 36.82 7.60
N PHE A 191 5.21 36.29 8.20
CA PHE A 191 4.74 36.66 9.54
C PHE A 191 5.45 35.89 10.68
N ALA A 192 6.31 34.92 10.35
CA ALA A 192 7.04 34.10 11.31
C ALA A 192 8.13 34.91 12.03
N LYS A 193 7.73 35.55 13.14
CA LYS A 193 8.65 36.28 14.03
C LYS A 193 9.84 35.40 14.41
N PRO A 194 11.09 35.91 14.35
CA PRO A 194 12.26 35.16 14.76
C PRO A 194 12.15 34.78 16.24
N PHE A 195 12.68 33.62 16.61
CA PHE A 195 12.73 33.20 18.01
C PHE A 195 13.64 34.14 18.79
N VAL A 196 13.06 34.94 19.68
CA VAL A 196 13.78 35.71 20.69
C VAL A 196 13.81 34.84 21.94
N PRO A 197 15.00 34.50 22.49
CA PRO A 197 15.07 33.73 23.73
C PRO A 197 14.43 34.50 24.89
N PRO A 198 13.80 33.81 25.86
CA PRO A 198 13.26 34.46 27.07
C PRO A 198 14.32 35.27 27.79
N THR A 199 13.96 36.48 28.23
CA THR A 199 14.84 37.34 29.03
C THR A 199 14.67 37.08 30.52
N ASP A 200 15.64 37.47 31.35
CA ASP A 200 15.64 37.32 32.82
C ASP A 200 14.43 37.93 33.55
N LYS A 201 13.58 38.68 32.84
CA LYS A 201 12.31 39.25 33.35
C LYS A 201 11.09 38.34 33.08
N GLN A 202 11.27 37.23 32.37
CA GLN A 202 10.20 36.34 31.88
C GLN A 202 10.36 34.91 32.46
N VAL A 203 10.44 34.82 33.79
CA VAL A 203 10.67 33.56 34.52
C VAL A 203 9.51 32.56 34.32
N LEU A 204 8.26 33.04 34.26
CA LEU A 204 7.08 32.19 34.09
C LEU A 204 6.84 31.85 32.61
N ARG A 205 6.98 30.56 32.27
CA ARG A 205 6.72 30.04 30.91
C ARG A 205 5.29 29.54 30.81
N TRP A 206 4.50 30.21 29.97
CA TRP A 206 3.09 29.88 29.73
C TRP A 206 2.93 29.01 28.47
N ARG A 207 2.13 27.95 28.55
CA ARG A 207 1.67 27.16 27.40
C ARG A 207 0.15 27.22 27.30
N TYR A 208 -0.34 27.33 26.07
CA TYR A 208 -1.75 27.34 25.70
C TYR A 208 -1.97 26.22 24.69
N THR A 209 -3.09 25.52 24.78
CA THR A 209 -3.54 24.54 23.79
C THR A 209 -4.45 25.23 22.77
N THR A 210 -4.15 25.11 21.48
CA THR A 210 -4.89 25.79 20.40
C THR A 210 -5.12 24.81 19.24
N TYR A 211 -6.38 24.54 18.92
CA TYR A 211 -6.78 23.52 17.93
C TYR A 211 -7.05 24.15 16.54
N MET A 212 -6.13 25.03 16.12
CA MET A 212 -6.11 25.71 14.80
C MET A 212 -7.38 26.49 14.38
N GLY A 213 -8.36 26.67 15.28
CA GLY A 213 -9.64 27.35 15.02
C GLY A 213 -10.87 26.52 15.41
N GLU A 214 -10.70 25.22 15.65
CA GLU A 214 -11.75 24.33 16.14
C GLU A 214 -11.94 24.47 17.66
N SER A 215 -13.20 24.63 18.09
CA SER A 215 -13.58 24.73 19.50
C SER A 215 -13.48 23.36 20.19
N HIS A 216 -12.33 23.07 20.79
CA HIS A 216 -12.06 21.82 21.49
C HIS A 216 -12.10 22.00 23.03
N PRO A 217 -12.69 21.10 23.84
CA PRO A 217 -12.80 21.28 25.29
C PRO A 217 -11.47 21.56 26.01
N ALA A 218 -10.38 20.93 25.56
CA ALA A 218 -9.05 21.14 26.12
C ALA A 218 -8.36 22.45 25.67
N GLU A 219 -8.97 23.28 24.83
CA GLU A 219 -8.50 24.65 24.53
C GLU A 219 -8.55 25.54 25.77
N LYS A 220 -9.50 25.31 26.69
CA LYS A 220 -9.61 26.07 27.95
C LYS A 220 -8.36 25.94 28.83
N LYS A 221 -7.60 24.84 28.69
CA LYS A 221 -6.45 24.48 29.53
C LYS A 221 -5.24 25.41 29.33
N VAL A 222 -4.83 26.07 30.42
CA VAL A 222 -3.57 26.82 30.48
C VAL A 222 -2.59 26.10 31.40
N VAL A 223 -1.30 26.12 31.04
CA VAL A 223 -0.21 25.51 31.84
C VAL A 223 0.87 26.57 32.10
N VAL A 224 1.33 26.69 33.34
CA VAL A 224 2.51 27.48 33.70
C VAL A 224 3.64 26.59 34.20
N GLN A 225 4.87 26.94 33.81
CA GLN A 225 6.11 26.25 34.15
C GLN A 225 7.18 27.26 34.57
N PHE A 226 7.88 26.99 35.67
CA PHE A 226 9.01 27.80 36.15
C PHE A 226 9.99 26.95 36.98
N ALA A 227 11.25 27.38 37.05
CA ALA A 227 12.21 26.87 38.02
C ALA A 227 12.13 27.73 39.29
N PRO A 228 12.07 27.15 40.51
CA PRO A 228 12.06 27.94 41.74
C PRO A 228 13.32 28.79 41.92
N ASP A 229 14.46 28.32 41.44
CA ASP A 229 15.76 28.99 41.56
C ASP A 229 15.85 30.29 40.73
N ASP A 230 15.11 30.39 39.63
CA ASP A 230 15.04 31.60 38.79
C ASP A 230 14.30 32.77 39.50
N LEU A 231 13.52 32.52 40.56
CA LEU A 231 12.67 33.51 41.24
C LEU A 231 13.42 34.44 42.20
N LYS A 232 14.76 34.33 42.32
CA LYS A 232 15.63 35.18 43.17
C LYS A 232 15.24 35.18 44.66
N LEU A 233 14.71 34.06 45.14
CA LEU A 233 14.42 33.81 46.56
C LEU A 233 15.69 33.38 47.30
N THR A 234 15.69 33.48 48.64
CA THR A 234 16.79 32.90 49.45
C THR A 234 16.70 31.38 49.47
N ALA A 235 17.81 30.66 49.69
CA ALA A 235 17.84 29.20 49.62
C ALA A 235 16.78 28.50 50.53
N VAL A 236 16.51 29.07 51.71
CA VAL A 236 15.45 28.60 52.62
C VAL A 236 14.06 28.81 52.02
N GLN A 237 13.78 30.00 51.48
CA GLN A 237 12.51 30.31 50.80
C GLN A 237 12.32 29.46 49.53
N THR A 238 13.38 29.18 48.78
CA THR A 238 13.36 28.28 47.61
C THR A 238 13.06 26.83 48.02
N SER A 239 13.67 26.35 49.11
CA SER A 239 13.36 25.04 49.69
C SER A 239 11.89 24.94 50.14
N LYS A 240 11.42 25.95 50.88
CA LYS A 240 10.02 26.08 51.29
C LYS A 240 9.06 26.12 50.09
N LEU A 241 9.39 26.84 49.01
CA LEU A 241 8.59 26.87 47.78
C LEU A 241 8.55 25.50 47.08
N LYS A 242 9.67 24.76 47.03
CA LYS A 242 9.71 23.38 46.49
C LYS A 242 8.82 22.44 47.31
N LYS A 243 8.75 22.61 48.64
CA LYS A 243 7.84 21.86 49.53
C LYS A 243 6.37 22.27 49.36
N LEU A 244 6.07 23.58 49.31
CA LEU A 244 4.71 24.12 49.12
C LEU A 244 4.10 23.78 47.75
N ALA A 245 4.93 23.61 46.71
CA ALA A 245 4.48 23.11 45.40
C ALA A 245 4.05 21.63 45.44
N GLY A 246 4.56 20.85 46.41
CA GLY A 246 4.27 19.43 46.60
C GLY A 246 4.48 18.62 45.32
N PRO A 247 3.54 17.75 44.90
CA PRO A 247 3.69 16.91 43.71
C PRO A 247 3.77 17.68 42.39
N ARG A 248 3.51 19.00 42.38
CA ARG A 248 3.63 19.87 41.20
C ARG A 248 5.09 20.22 40.87
N TYR A 249 6.00 20.05 41.82
CA TYR A 249 7.44 20.14 41.63
C TYR A 249 7.99 18.76 41.20
N ASN A 250 8.84 18.72 40.18
CA ASN A 250 9.53 17.49 39.75
C ASN A 250 11.05 17.60 40.01
N PRO A 251 11.66 16.66 40.76
CA PRO A 251 13.07 16.76 41.16
C PRO A 251 14.05 16.52 40.00
N ASP A 252 13.67 15.72 38.99
CA ASP A 252 14.55 15.33 37.89
C ASP A 252 14.72 16.42 36.83
N THR A 253 13.88 17.46 36.86
CA THR A 253 13.89 18.60 35.94
C THR A 253 14.03 19.95 36.65
N ASP A 254 13.88 19.99 37.98
CA ASP A 254 13.86 21.20 38.82
C ASP A 254 12.78 22.23 38.42
N LEU A 255 11.67 21.74 37.88
CA LEU A 255 10.55 22.56 37.40
C LEU A 255 9.28 22.33 38.23
N VAL A 256 8.59 23.42 38.54
CA VAL A 256 7.19 23.39 38.97
C VAL A 256 6.32 23.46 37.71
N LYS A 257 5.35 22.55 37.58
CA LYS A 257 4.36 22.52 36.50
C LYS A 257 2.96 22.47 37.10
N MET A 258 2.13 23.44 36.75
CA MET A 258 0.72 23.47 37.17
C MET A 258 -0.18 23.96 36.03
N SER A 259 -1.44 23.56 36.06
CA SER A 259 -2.42 23.85 35.00
C SER A 259 -3.82 24.09 35.55
N CYS A 260 -4.60 24.89 34.85
CA CYS A 260 -6.00 25.18 35.17
C CYS A 260 -6.84 25.18 33.88
N GLU A 261 -8.05 24.64 34.00
CA GLU A 261 -9.05 24.53 32.93
C GLU A 261 -10.48 24.75 33.47
N SER A 262 -10.59 25.31 34.68
CA SER A 262 -11.85 25.46 35.43
C SER A 262 -12.69 26.65 34.99
N PHE A 263 -12.08 27.64 34.34
CA PHE A 263 -12.76 28.80 33.78
C PHE A 263 -12.94 28.69 32.26
N GLU A 264 -13.93 29.39 31.72
CA GLU A 264 -14.29 29.36 30.30
C GLU A 264 -13.16 29.88 29.40
N HIS A 265 -12.54 31.00 29.77
CA HIS A 265 -11.52 31.65 28.94
C HIS A 265 -10.11 31.36 29.43
N GLN A 266 -9.19 31.09 28.49
CA GLN A 266 -7.75 30.95 28.79
C GLN A 266 -7.20 32.13 29.62
N ALA A 267 -7.70 33.36 29.39
CA ALA A 267 -7.30 34.54 30.15
C ALA A 267 -7.63 34.43 31.66
N GLN A 268 -8.77 33.82 32.01
CA GLN A 268 -9.19 33.59 33.40
C GLN A 268 -8.35 32.47 34.04
N ASN A 269 -8.17 31.34 33.33
CA ASN A 269 -7.29 30.25 33.79
C ASN A 269 -5.84 30.72 33.99
N LYS A 270 -5.35 31.62 33.12
CA LYS A 270 -4.05 32.27 33.26
C LYS A 270 -3.99 33.19 34.49
N ALA A 271 -4.98 34.06 34.70
CA ALA A 271 -5.02 34.97 35.84
C ALA A 271 -5.03 34.20 37.18
N TYR A 272 -5.87 33.16 37.28
CA TYR A 272 -5.92 32.26 38.42
C TYR A 272 -4.56 31.60 38.71
N LEU A 273 -3.89 31.08 37.66
CA LEU A 273 -2.55 30.49 37.80
C LEU A 273 -1.47 31.52 38.16
N SER A 274 -1.62 32.80 37.78
CA SER A 274 -0.69 33.86 38.19
C SER A 274 -0.86 34.12 39.69
N ASN A 275 -2.08 34.40 40.13
CA ASN A 275 -2.40 34.65 41.54
C ASN A 275 -1.93 33.48 42.42
N LEU A 276 -2.17 32.24 42.01
CA LEU A 276 -1.71 31.04 42.71
C LEU A 276 -0.17 30.94 42.84
N VAL A 277 0.58 31.42 41.85
CA VAL A 277 2.05 31.50 41.90
C VAL A 277 2.50 32.64 42.80
N ASP A 278 1.84 33.79 42.75
CA ASP A 278 2.11 34.94 43.62
C ASP A 278 1.80 34.62 45.10
N ASP A 279 0.70 33.90 45.38
CA ASP A 279 0.33 33.38 46.70
C ASP A 279 1.38 32.37 47.22
N LEU A 280 1.84 31.45 46.37
CA LEU A 280 2.92 30.50 46.73
C LEU A 280 4.24 31.22 47.02
N ILE A 281 4.56 32.29 46.28
CA ILE A 281 5.74 33.13 46.52
C ILE A 281 5.58 33.94 47.81
N ALA A 282 4.37 34.43 48.13
CA ALA A 282 4.09 35.11 49.39
C ALA A 282 4.21 34.16 50.59
N ALA A 283 3.61 32.97 50.51
CA ALA A 283 3.71 31.93 51.54
C ALA A 283 5.15 31.43 51.72
N ALA A 284 5.92 31.30 50.64
CA ALA A 284 7.35 30.97 50.70
C ALA A 284 8.20 32.09 51.34
N LYS A 285 7.78 33.35 51.24
CA LYS A 285 8.42 34.51 51.87
C LYS A 285 8.04 34.72 53.34
N ASP A 286 6.89 34.23 53.81
CA ASP A 286 6.52 34.32 55.24
C ASP A 286 7.54 33.58 56.10
N GLY A 287 8.12 34.29 57.07
CA GLY A 287 9.20 33.81 57.94
C GLY A 287 8.76 33.08 59.21
N LYS A 288 7.44 32.88 59.44
CA LYS A 288 6.92 32.20 60.64
C LYS A 288 7.29 30.72 60.75
N ASP A 289 7.60 30.07 59.63
CA ASP A 289 7.85 28.64 59.52
C ASP A 289 8.80 28.39 58.36
N THR A 290 9.87 27.60 58.55
CA THR A 290 10.85 27.27 57.51
C THR A 290 10.57 25.93 56.81
N PHE A 291 9.61 25.14 57.29
CA PHE A 291 9.26 23.80 56.79
C PHE A 291 10.47 22.84 56.75
N GLU A 292 11.50 23.03 57.57
CA GLU A 292 12.75 22.25 57.50
C GLU A 292 12.55 20.76 57.78
N ASP A 293 11.72 20.46 58.78
CA ASP A 293 11.29 19.12 59.23
C ASP A 293 10.40 18.39 58.22
N VAL A 294 9.60 19.11 57.43
CA VAL A 294 8.66 18.51 56.46
C VAL A 294 9.43 17.84 55.30
N PRO A 295 9.30 16.53 55.05
CA PRO A 295 9.94 15.87 53.92
C PRO A 295 9.29 16.27 52.59
N LEU A 296 10.08 16.28 51.51
CA LEU A 296 9.56 16.53 50.16
C LEU A 296 8.77 15.30 49.66
N ASP A 297 7.52 15.50 49.24
CA ASP A 297 6.68 14.39 48.77
C ASP A 297 7.03 13.94 47.35
N LEU A 298 7.83 12.89 47.26
CA LEU A 298 8.25 12.27 46.01
C LEU A 298 7.41 11.05 45.60
N ARG A 299 6.32 10.71 46.31
CA ARG A 299 5.54 9.49 46.07
C ARG A 299 4.92 9.38 44.67
N HIS A 300 4.83 10.49 43.95
CA HIS A 300 4.30 10.58 42.59
C HIS A 300 5.37 10.66 41.48
N HIS A 301 6.66 10.71 41.83
CA HIS A 301 7.77 10.78 40.87
C HIS A 301 8.64 9.52 40.96
N LYS A 302 8.80 8.81 39.85
CA LYS A 302 9.82 7.77 39.72
C LYS A 302 11.11 8.44 39.25
N VAL A 303 12.15 8.42 40.09
CA VAL A 303 13.48 8.91 39.72
C VAL A 303 14.07 7.97 38.67
N GLU A 304 14.16 8.44 37.43
CA GLU A 304 14.83 7.71 36.36
C GLU A 304 16.34 7.93 36.44
N GLU A 305 17.12 6.85 36.59
CA GLU A 305 18.58 6.92 36.56
C GLU A 305 19.08 7.23 35.13
N LYS A 306 19.07 8.52 34.79
CA LYS A 306 19.59 9.04 33.52
C LYS A 306 21.03 8.53 33.32
N PRO A 307 21.31 7.77 32.24
CA PRO A 307 22.63 7.16 32.04
C PRO A 307 23.68 8.25 31.92
N LYS A 308 24.60 8.27 32.89
CA LYS A 308 25.75 9.18 32.92
C LYS A 308 26.91 8.45 32.27
N PHE A 309 27.58 9.08 31.30
CA PHE A 309 28.80 8.53 30.72
C PHE A 309 29.81 8.16 31.83
N PRO A 310 30.48 7.00 31.74
CA PRO A 310 31.49 6.59 32.72
C PRO A 310 32.56 7.66 32.93
N LYS A 311 33.19 7.70 34.12
CA LYS A 311 34.17 8.76 34.44
C LYS A 311 35.39 8.68 33.52
N GLU A 312 35.76 7.47 33.14
CA GLU A 312 36.80 7.09 32.19
C GLU A 312 36.49 7.48 30.72
N TRP A 313 35.23 7.78 30.37
CA TRP A 313 34.86 8.29 29.03
C TRP A 313 34.90 9.82 28.95
N ARG A 314 35.23 10.51 30.05
CA ARG A 314 35.48 11.95 30.04
C ARG A 314 36.83 12.21 29.38
N LEU A 315 36.88 13.13 28.43
CA LEU A 315 38.13 13.56 27.78
C LEU A 315 39.18 13.94 28.84
N THR A 316 40.25 13.16 28.93
CA THR A 316 41.44 13.51 29.72
C THR A 316 42.10 14.77 29.14
N ASN A 317 42.84 15.52 29.95
CA ASN A 317 43.53 16.72 29.48
C ASN A 317 44.59 16.39 28.42
N GLU A 318 45.25 15.24 28.53
CA GLU A 318 46.14 14.69 27.50
C GLU A 318 45.40 14.44 26.17
N ARG A 319 44.19 13.85 26.23
CA ARG A 319 43.38 13.61 25.03
C ARG A 319 42.83 14.91 24.42
N ARG A 320 42.57 15.94 25.22
CA ARG A 320 42.28 17.30 24.72
C ARG A 320 43.47 17.85 23.94
N LEU A 321 44.68 17.84 24.53
CA LEU A 321 45.91 18.30 23.87
C LEU A 321 46.19 17.54 22.57
N GLN A 322 46.01 16.21 22.54
CA GLN A 322 46.11 15.44 21.28
C GLN A 322 45.10 15.87 20.22
N LEU A 323 43.84 16.13 20.61
CA LEU A 323 42.80 16.54 19.67
C LEU A 323 43.00 17.97 19.17
N ASP A 324 43.54 18.86 19.99
CA ASP A 324 43.88 20.23 19.60
C ASP A 324 45.13 20.28 18.70
N GLU A 325 46.13 19.43 18.94
CA GLU A 325 47.25 19.23 17.99
C GLU A 325 46.75 18.63 16.67
N GLN A 326 45.86 17.63 16.70
CA GLN A 326 45.25 17.08 15.47
C GLN A 326 44.45 18.13 14.69
N ARG A 327 43.75 19.04 15.38
CA ARG A 327 43.07 20.19 14.74
C ARG A 327 44.07 21.18 14.14
N HIS A 328 45.19 21.43 14.81
CA HIS A 328 46.25 22.30 14.32
C HIS A 328 46.92 21.73 13.07
N GLN A 329 47.27 20.43 13.06
CA GLN A 329 47.81 19.73 11.90
C GLN A 329 46.80 19.69 10.73
N ALA A 330 45.51 19.48 11.00
CA ALA A 330 44.46 19.55 9.97
C ALA A 330 44.35 20.96 9.36
N ALA A 331 44.39 22.01 10.20
CA ALA A 331 44.37 23.40 9.73
C ALA A 331 45.61 23.75 8.86
N LEU A 332 46.79 23.26 9.24
CA LEU A 332 48.00 23.40 8.41
C LEU A 332 47.89 22.66 7.08
N ALA A 333 47.31 21.45 7.06
CA ALA A 333 47.08 20.69 5.84
C ALA A 333 46.07 21.38 4.91
N ASP A 334 44.99 21.96 5.45
CA ASP A 334 44.00 22.70 4.65
C ASP A 334 44.52 24.07 4.18
N MET A 335 45.39 24.73 4.96
CA MET A 335 46.15 25.89 4.46
C MET A 335 47.05 25.51 3.29
N LYS A 336 47.79 24.40 3.38
CA LYS A 336 48.64 23.92 2.29
C LYS A 336 47.82 23.57 1.03
N ARG A 337 46.66 22.91 1.19
CA ARG A 337 45.70 22.67 0.09
C ARG A 337 45.17 23.94 -0.55
N ALA A 338 45.02 25.03 0.23
CA ALA A 338 44.61 26.33 -0.30
C ALA A 338 45.74 27.02 -1.09
N GLU A 339 46.99 26.89 -0.65
CA GLU A 339 48.18 27.36 -1.38
C GLU A 339 48.43 26.56 -2.67
N GLU A 340 48.21 25.24 -2.63
CA GLU A 340 48.25 24.33 -3.79
C GLU A 340 47.04 24.46 -4.74
N GLY A 341 46.07 25.34 -4.41
CA GLY A 341 44.88 25.59 -5.24
C GLY A 341 43.84 24.46 -5.27
N LEU A 342 44.02 23.41 -4.45
CA LEU A 342 43.15 22.23 -4.36
C LEU A 342 41.90 22.45 -3.50
N LEU A 343 41.87 23.51 -2.68
CA LEU A 343 40.75 23.82 -1.79
C LEU A 343 39.64 24.60 -2.51
N VAL A 344 38.59 23.91 -2.96
CA VAL A 344 37.43 24.51 -3.64
C VAL A 344 36.49 25.18 -2.63
N ASP A 345 36.24 26.49 -2.80
CA ASP A 345 35.21 27.22 -2.06
C ASP A 345 33.81 26.83 -2.56
N GLY A 346 33.18 25.89 -1.85
CA GLY A 346 31.88 25.33 -2.22
C GLY A 346 30.75 26.36 -2.35
N ARG A 347 30.82 27.51 -1.65
CA ARG A 347 29.81 28.57 -1.82
C ARG A 347 29.96 29.22 -3.19
N LYS A 348 31.18 29.59 -3.59
CA LYS A 348 31.43 30.16 -4.92
C LYS A 348 31.08 29.20 -6.06
N ALA A 349 31.26 27.89 -5.86
CA ALA A 349 30.84 26.87 -6.82
C ALA A 349 29.31 26.84 -6.98
N ILE A 350 28.56 26.88 -5.87
CA ILE A 350 27.08 26.95 -5.86
C ILE A 350 26.59 28.27 -6.48
N ASP A 351 27.15 29.40 -6.07
CA ASP A 351 26.77 30.73 -6.59
C ASP A 351 27.04 30.84 -8.10
N GLY A 352 28.17 30.32 -8.57
CA GLY A 352 28.53 30.26 -9.99
C GLY A 352 27.58 29.36 -10.80
N TYR A 353 27.26 28.18 -10.27
CA TYR A 353 26.28 27.28 -10.88
C TYR A 353 24.89 27.94 -10.99
N LEU A 354 24.42 28.60 -9.92
CA LEU A 354 23.14 29.31 -9.91
C LEU A 354 23.09 30.45 -10.92
N MET A 355 24.18 31.24 -11.05
CA MET A 355 24.29 32.30 -12.07
C MET A 355 24.24 31.73 -13.49
N GLN A 356 24.95 30.63 -13.77
CA GLN A 356 24.86 29.95 -15.08
C GLN A 356 23.45 29.44 -15.36
N LYS A 357 22.79 28.84 -14.35
CA LYS A 357 21.41 28.34 -14.44
C LYS A 357 20.41 29.44 -14.79
N LEU A 358 20.53 30.61 -14.15
CA LEU A 358 19.70 31.78 -14.42
C LEU A 358 19.95 32.36 -15.83
N ALA A 359 21.20 32.36 -16.30
CA ALA A 359 21.54 32.80 -17.65
C ALA A 359 20.90 31.88 -18.73
N GLU A 360 21.01 30.56 -18.56
CA GLU A 360 20.35 29.60 -19.46
C GLU A 360 18.82 29.77 -19.51
N GLU A 361 18.18 30.05 -18.38
CA GLU A 361 16.72 30.21 -18.31
C GLU A 361 16.26 31.55 -18.91
N ALA A 362 17.08 32.60 -18.81
CA ALA A 362 16.86 33.85 -19.52
C ALA A 362 17.04 33.70 -21.05
N GLU A 363 18.02 32.92 -21.50
CA GLU A 363 18.24 32.64 -22.92
C GLU A 363 17.12 31.76 -23.51
N LYS A 364 16.69 30.71 -22.79
CA LYS A 364 15.54 29.87 -23.18
C LYS A 364 14.24 30.70 -23.28
N LYS A 365 14.05 31.72 -22.42
CA LYS A 365 12.94 32.69 -22.58
C LYS A 365 13.05 33.49 -23.87
N LYS A 366 14.20 34.08 -24.19
CA LYS A 366 14.41 34.83 -25.45
C LYS A 366 14.17 33.96 -26.70
N VAL A 367 14.62 32.70 -26.67
CA VAL A 367 14.39 31.76 -27.78
C VAL A 367 12.89 31.41 -27.91
N ALA A 368 12.17 31.20 -26.81
CA ALA A 368 10.73 30.97 -26.84
C ALA A 368 9.95 32.20 -27.38
N GLU A 369 10.36 33.41 -27.00
CA GLU A 369 9.76 34.67 -27.44
C GLU A 369 9.97 34.91 -28.95
N LEU A 370 11.17 34.60 -29.47
CA LEU A 370 11.49 34.65 -30.90
C LEU A 370 10.75 33.62 -31.77
N VAL A 371 10.21 32.55 -31.17
CA VAL A 371 9.45 31.51 -31.89
C VAL A 371 7.98 31.90 -32.09
N VAL A 372 7.46 32.92 -31.37
CA VAL A 372 6.05 33.35 -31.43
C VAL A 372 5.89 34.64 -32.25
N ALA A 373 6.17 34.56 -33.56
CA ALA A 373 5.86 35.60 -34.54
C ALA A 373 4.94 35.04 -35.65
N PRO A 374 3.98 35.81 -36.19
CA PRO A 374 2.84 35.26 -36.92
C PRO A 374 3.17 34.82 -38.36
N ARG A 375 2.71 33.62 -38.74
CA ARG A 375 2.72 33.14 -40.14
C ARG A 375 1.62 33.81 -40.96
N ALA A 376 2.01 34.75 -41.82
CA ALA A 376 1.17 35.23 -42.93
C ALA A 376 1.11 34.20 -44.08
N SER A 377 0.08 34.30 -44.93
CA SER A 377 -0.25 33.32 -45.98
C SER A 377 0.12 33.78 -47.40
N LYS A 378 -0.05 32.86 -48.38
CA LYS A 378 0.17 32.95 -49.85
C LYS A 378 1.57 32.51 -50.35
N SER A 379 1.77 32.05 -51.59
CA SER A 379 0.95 31.24 -52.53
C SER A 379 1.76 31.00 -53.82
N HIS A 380 1.66 29.81 -54.43
CA HIS A 380 1.89 29.52 -55.86
C HIS A 380 3.21 29.95 -56.56
N GLY A 381 3.97 28.95 -57.02
CA GLY A 381 4.55 28.92 -58.37
C GLY A 381 5.94 29.53 -58.59
N GLY A 382 6.61 29.06 -59.66
CA GLY A 382 7.91 29.56 -60.14
C GLY A 382 9.03 28.52 -60.07
N ALA A 383 9.73 28.30 -61.19
CA ALA A 383 10.82 27.32 -61.31
C ALA A 383 12.08 27.92 -61.94
N ASN A 384 13.22 27.24 -61.74
CA ASN A 384 14.57 27.59 -62.24
C ASN A 384 15.20 28.84 -61.53
N ARG A 385 16.52 29.06 -61.55
CA ARG A 385 17.60 28.49 -62.39
C ARG A 385 18.95 28.46 -61.63
N ALA A 386 19.89 27.58 -61.99
CA ALA A 386 21.15 27.40 -61.27
C ALA A 386 22.41 27.94 -62.00
N ARG A 387 23.38 28.49 -61.22
CA ARG A 387 24.84 28.66 -61.45
C ARG A 387 25.41 29.43 -60.23
N ARG A 388 26.46 29.09 -59.47
CA ARG A 388 27.66 28.21 -59.55
C ARG A 388 28.93 28.91 -60.09
N ARG A 389 30.04 28.84 -59.30
CA ARG A 389 31.38 29.53 -59.39
C ARG A 389 31.39 30.98 -58.85
N GLY A 390 32.43 31.48 -58.16
CA GLY A 390 33.56 30.80 -57.49
C GLY A 390 34.79 31.67 -57.12
N VAL A 391 35.38 31.41 -55.93
CA VAL A 391 36.83 31.16 -55.69
C VAL A 391 37.90 32.29 -55.80
N PHE A 392 38.43 32.69 -54.63
CA PHE A 392 39.85 33.02 -54.25
C PHE A 392 40.49 34.44 -54.28
N ILE A 393 41.62 34.53 -53.52
CA ILE A 393 42.63 35.61 -53.30
C ILE A 393 42.39 36.51 -52.06
N VAL A 394 43.39 36.94 -51.24
CA VAL A 394 44.47 36.28 -50.42
C VAL A 394 45.42 37.37 -49.80
N SER A 395 46.06 37.09 -48.65
CA SER A 395 47.13 37.85 -47.93
C SER A 395 46.66 38.96 -46.95
N ARG A 396 47.38 39.37 -45.87
CA ARG A 396 48.77 39.13 -45.38
C ARG A 396 48.83 38.66 -43.88
N ARG A 397 50.04 38.57 -43.28
CA ARG A 397 50.38 38.02 -41.93
C ARG A 397 50.75 39.09 -40.86
N ALA A 398 50.77 38.64 -39.59
CA ALA A 398 51.17 39.27 -38.30
C ALA A 398 52.73 39.46 -38.14
N PRO A 399 53.41 39.61 -36.96
CA PRO A 399 53.01 39.59 -35.51
C PRO A 399 53.74 40.59 -34.54
N ASN A 400 53.51 40.52 -33.20
CA ASN A 400 54.47 40.62 -32.04
C ASN A 400 53.81 40.97 -30.67
N ALA A 401 54.56 41.04 -29.55
CA ALA A 401 54.06 41.01 -28.14
C ALA A 401 54.88 41.79 -27.06
N GLU A 402 54.28 42.02 -25.88
CA GLU A 402 54.87 42.28 -24.52
C GLU A 402 55.76 43.55 -24.28
N PRO A 403 56.28 43.92 -23.05
CA PRO A 403 56.01 43.53 -21.64
C PRO A 403 55.91 44.73 -20.60
N HIS A 404 56.21 44.47 -19.31
CA HIS A 404 56.06 45.25 -18.04
C HIS A 404 56.82 46.60 -17.80
N SER A 405 56.35 47.40 -16.81
CA SER A 405 57.13 48.19 -15.79
C SER A 405 56.20 48.93 -14.80
N THR A 406 56.65 49.76 -13.84
CA THR A 406 57.14 49.52 -12.46
C THR A 406 57.15 50.86 -11.66
N ASN A 407 56.73 50.85 -10.39
CA ASN A 407 57.17 51.73 -9.27
C ASN A 407 56.85 53.25 -9.14
N ARG A 408 56.38 53.59 -7.90
CA ARG A 408 56.78 54.70 -6.98
C ARG A 408 56.17 56.12 -6.99
N ASN A 409 55.66 56.45 -5.79
CA ASN A 409 55.81 57.70 -4.99
C ASN A 409 55.08 59.00 -5.36
N ALA A 410 54.12 59.38 -4.50
CA ALA A 410 53.82 60.77 -4.12
C ALA A 410 53.28 60.84 -2.66
N LYS A 411 53.27 62.03 -2.06
CA LYS A 411 52.79 62.34 -0.68
C LYS A 411 51.63 63.34 -0.73
N ILE A 412 50.75 63.31 0.29
CA ILE A 412 50.00 64.43 0.92
C ILE A 412 49.33 65.47 -0.01
N GLY A 413 48.04 65.79 0.08
CA GLY A 413 46.99 65.37 1.01
C GLY A 413 45.86 66.43 1.10
N ALA A 414 44.77 66.09 1.79
CA ALA A 414 43.58 66.93 2.07
C ALA A 414 42.64 67.28 0.87
N GLY A 415 41.46 66.69 0.91
CA GLY A 415 40.27 66.96 0.08
C GLY A 415 39.15 66.04 0.61
N LEU A 416 37.91 66.53 0.76
CA LEU A 416 36.88 65.88 1.59
C LEU A 416 35.55 65.74 0.84
N LEU A 417 34.80 64.66 1.17
CA LEU A 417 33.46 64.29 0.69
C LEU A 417 33.41 63.42 -0.60
N GLU A 418 33.66 62.12 -0.40
CA GLU A 418 33.26 60.99 -1.25
C GLU A 418 32.40 60.02 -0.40
N GLY A 419 31.67 59.03 -0.92
CA GLY A 419 31.46 58.57 -2.30
C GLY A 419 30.80 57.18 -2.33
N SER A 420 30.37 56.72 -3.51
CA SER A 420 29.66 55.44 -3.70
C SER A 420 30.58 54.26 -4.10
N THR A 421 30.01 53.06 -4.19
CA THR A 421 30.52 51.80 -4.82
C THR A 421 31.14 50.72 -3.90
N VAL A 422 31.72 49.64 -4.48
CA VAL A 422 31.59 48.25 -3.98
C VAL A 422 32.94 47.49 -3.89
N ALA A 423 33.31 47.06 -2.67
CA ALA A 423 34.25 45.96 -2.33
C ALA A 423 35.73 46.10 -2.84
N PRO A 424 36.69 45.17 -2.56
CA PRO A 424 36.68 43.96 -1.71
C PRO A 424 37.93 43.73 -0.77
N ARG A 425 37.99 42.54 -0.15
CA ARG A 425 39.18 41.80 0.43
C ARG A 425 39.92 42.28 1.71
N VAL A 426 39.51 41.69 2.83
CA VAL A 426 40.28 40.80 3.76
C VAL A 426 41.81 40.99 3.95
N ARG A 427 42.24 41.14 5.22
CA ARG A 427 43.40 40.47 5.86
C ARG A 427 43.25 40.39 7.40
N ARG A 428 43.84 39.37 8.04
CA ARG A 428 44.17 39.30 9.49
C ARG A 428 45.69 39.50 9.67
N PRO A 429 46.22 39.75 10.89
CA PRO A 429 46.73 38.62 11.71
C PRO A 429 46.67 38.81 13.25
N LEU A 430 46.85 37.67 13.96
CA LEU A 430 47.49 37.44 15.28
C LEU A 430 47.27 38.37 16.50
N GLY A 431 46.93 37.74 17.63
CA GLY A 431 46.99 38.27 19.01
C GLY A 431 46.86 37.12 20.03
N GLN A 432 47.53 37.19 21.19
CA GLN A 432 47.67 36.06 22.13
C GLN A 432 46.76 36.12 23.37
N ILE A 433 46.36 34.92 23.82
CA ILE A 433 46.20 34.42 25.21
C ILE A 433 45.87 35.46 26.31
N GLN A 434 44.66 35.35 26.88
CA GLN A 434 44.31 35.23 28.32
C GLN A 434 42.77 35.16 28.44
N GLY A 435 42.14 34.51 29.43
CA GLY A 435 42.69 33.81 30.60
C GLY A 435 41.84 34.04 31.85
N SER A 436 40.59 33.56 31.88
CA SER A 436 39.72 33.61 33.08
C SER A 436 38.65 32.51 33.07
N ASP A 437 38.38 31.93 34.24
CA ASP A 437 37.44 30.82 34.42
C ASP A 437 35.97 31.24 34.36
N TRP A 438 35.11 30.36 33.84
CA TRP A 438 33.66 30.47 33.92
C TRP A 438 33.08 29.17 34.52
N PRO A 439 32.37 29.22 35.66
CA PRO A 439 31.82 28.03 36.30
C PRO A 439 30.58 27.48 35.58
N ASP A 440 30.41 26.16 35.68
CA ASP A 440 29.36 25.35 35.05
C ASP A 440 27.94 25.92 35.25
N ARG A 441 27.30 26.46 34.20
CA ARG A 441 25.85 26.72 34.16
C ARG A 441 25.18 25.85 33.11
N ARG A 442 24.46 24.82 33.59
CA ARG A 442 23.99 23.68 32.79
C ARG A 442 22.59 23.90 32.23
N TRP A 443 22.51 24.37 30.98
CA TRP A 443 21.25 24.51 30.25
C TRP A 443 20.59 23.14 29.98
N SER A 444 19.48 22.85 30.66
CA SER A 444 18.63 21.70 30.39
C SER A 444 17.77 21.93 29.14
N ARG A 445 17.98 21.11 28.10
CA ARG A 445 17.28 21.25 26.81
C ARG A 445 15.87 20.65 26.88
N GLY A 446 14.85 21.51 26.90
CA GLY A 446 13.49 21.12 26.52
C GLY A 446 13.37 20.98 24.99
N VAL A 447 12.62 19.99 24.52
CA VAL A 447 12.40 19.75 23.08
C VAL A 447 11.44 20.79 22.51
N GLU A 448 11.88 21.51 21.47
CA GLU A 448 11.01 22.31 20.60
C GLU A 448 11.08 21.80 19.15
N SER A 449 9.92 21.62 18.53
CA SER A 449 9.77 21.18 17.14
C SER A 449 9.74 22.38 16.19
N ARG A 450 10.81 22.54 15.40
CA ARG A 450 10.78 23.30 14.13
C ARG A 450 11.54 22.53 13.05
N PRO A 451 11.09 22.56 11.78
CA PRO A 451 11.75 21.82 10.71
C PRO A 451 13.12 22.43 10.40
N ARG A 452 14.12 21.57 10.14
CA ARG A 452 15.38 21.96 9.50
C ARG A 452 15.82 20.97 8.44
N ILE A 453 16.20 21.54 7.31
CA ILE A 453 16.90 20.91 6.20
C ILE A 453 18.42 20.90 6.54
N THR A 454 19.23 20.20 5.72
CA THR A 454 20.70 20.01 5.82
C THR A 454 21.21 19.28 7.07
N GLN A 455 21.49 17.99 6.87
CA GLN A 455 22.79 17.34 7.07
C GLN A 455 23.79 18.02 8.04
N ASP A 456 24.25 17.27 9.04
CA ASP A 456 25.64 16.79 8.99
C ASP A 456 25.81 15.44 9.69
N ARG A 457 26.90 14.71 9.42
CA ARG A 457 27.15 13.34 9.93
C ARG A 457 27.90 13.35 11.27
N TYR A 458 27.52 12.47 12.20
CA TYR A 458 28.49 11.79 13.07
C TYR A 458 27.99 10.40 13.49
N ILE A 459 28.93 9.46 13.63
CA ILE A 459 28.67 8.04 13.91
C ILE A 459 28.65 7.80 15.42
N GLY A 460 27.70 7.00 15.91
CA GLY A 460 27.59 6.63 17.33
C GLY A 460 26.70 5.42 17.56
N THR A 461 27.28 4.22 17.52
CA THR A 461 26.59 2.95 17.81
C THR A 461 26.24 2.84 19.29
N TRP A 462 24.95 2.74 19.61
CA TRP A 462 24.44 2.33 20.92
C TRP A 462 23.22 1.43 20.74
N ALA A 463 23.30 0.19 21.23
CA ALA A 463 22.16 -0.67 21.44
C ALA A 463 21.69 -0.55 22.89
N TYR A 464 20.38 -0.60 23.14
CA TYR A 464 19.80 -0.75 24.48
C TYR A 464 18.49 -1.56 24.39
N PRO A 465 18.22 -2.50 25.33
CA PRO A 465 17.08 -3.41 25.27
C PRO A 465 15.89 -2.98 26.14
N SER A 466 14.70 -3.47 25.77
CA SER A 466 13.49 -3.60 26.59
C SER A 466 12.61 -4.67 25.89
N THR A 467 12.14 -5.78 26.45
CA THR A 467 12.07 -6.27 27.85
C THR A 467 11.26 -5.39 28.82
N HIS A 468 9.93 -5.49 28.71
CA HIS A 468 9.03 -5.29 29.84
C HIS A 468 8.14 -6.54 30.02
N ALA A 469 8.40 -7.31 31.07
CA ALA A 469 7.48 -8.30 31.61
C ALA A 469 7.52 -8.18 33.15
N HIS A 470 6.37 -7.94 33.77
CA HIS A 470 6.28 -7.85 35.24
C HIS A 470 6.26 -9.27 35.85
N VAL A 471 7.07 -9.48 36.89
CA VAL A 471 6.77 -10.47 37.93
C VAL A 471 6.90 -9.76 39.28
N SER A 472 5.84 -9.80 40.07
CA SER A 472 5.78 -9.28 41.42
C SER A 472 6.32 -10.32 42.42
N CYS A 473 7.36 -9.98 43.18
CA CYS A 473 7.76 -10.80 44.32
C CYS A 473 6.80 -10.60 45.50
N SER A 474 6.40 -11.69 46.14
CA SER A 474 5.52 -11.72 47.30
C SER A 474 6.23 -12.35 48.50
N VAL A 475 6.29 -11.60 49.61
CA VAL A 475 6.83 -12.02 50.93
C VAL A 475 6.09 -11.23 52.03
N PRO A 476 6.07 -11.67 53.31
CA PRO A 476 4.77 -11.99 53.92
C PRO A 476 4.40 -11.16 55.15
N GLY A 477 3.11 -11.14 55.48
CA GLY A 477 2.56 -10.60 56.74
C GLY A 477 1.48 -11.52 57.33
N LYS A 478 1.46 -11.66 58.66
CA LYS A 478 0.50 -12.50 59.41
C LYS A 478 -0.34 -11.66 60.38
N LEU A 479 -1.55 -12.18 60.65
CA LEU A 479 -2.36 -12.03 61.88
C LEU A 479 -3.19 -10.75 62.13
N LEU A 480 -4.40 -10.99 62.67
CA LEU A 480 -5.36 -10.10 63.37
C LEU A 480 -6.07 -9.01 62.52
N GLY A 481 -7.41 -8.85 62.57
CA GLY A 481 -8.47 -9.71 63.14
C GLY A 481 -9.88 -9.06 63.25
N ARG A 482 -10.91 -9.89 63.50
CA ARG A 482 -12.29 -9.59 64.00
C ARG A 482 -13.32 -8.81 63.12
N ALA A 483 -14.21 -9.59 62.47
CA ALA A 483 -15.68 -9.67 62.69
C ALA A 483 -16.66 -8.48 62.44
N TRP A 484 -17.97 -8.85 62.32
CA TRP A 484 -19.19 -8.06 61.99
C TRP A 484 -19.35 -7.67 60.50
N GLY A 485 -20.52 -7.77 59.85
CA GLY A 485 -21.77 -8.50 60.18
C GLY A 485 -23.06 -7.95 59.51
N LEU A 486 -23.88 -8.82 58.88
CA LEU A 486 -25.25 -8.56 58.32
C LEU A 486 -25.27 -7.58 57.09
N LEU A 487 -26.22 -7.55 56.15
CA LEU A 487 -27.42 -8.31 55.73
C LEU A 487 -27.46 -8.25 54.16
N GLY A 488 -28.21 -9.04 53.38
CA GLY A 488 -29.23 -10.04 53.69
C GLY A 488 -29.58 -10.95 52.48
N THR A 489 -30.68 -11.70 52.59
CA THR A 489 -31.02 -12.88 51.76
C THR A 489 -31.99 -12.63 50.60
N PHE A 490 -31.93 -13.48 49.56
CA PHE A 490 -33.14 -14.11 48.99
C PHE A 490 -32.88 -15.60 48.64
N ARG A 491 -33.94 -16.41 48.45
CA ARG A 491 -33.90 -17.85 48.82
C ARG A 491 -34.87 -18.74 48.00
N SER A 492 -34.36 -19.87 47.49
CA SER A 492 -35.06 -21.14 47.15
C SER A 492 -33.99 -22.19 46.82
N GLU A 493 -33.80 -23.37 47.43
CA GLU A 493 -34.70 -24.47 47.89
C GLU A 493 -35.38 -25.20 46.71
N ALA A 494 -35.36 -26.54 46.57
CA ALA A 494 -34.81 -27.63 47.42
C ALA A 494 -34.41 -28.92 46.61
N PRO A 495 -33.75 -29.96 47.22
CA PRO A 495 -33.11 -31.08 46.49
C PRO A 495 -33.53 -32.53 46.91
N SER A 496 -33.02 -33.56 46.21
CA SER A 496 -32.98 -34.98 46.66
C SER A 496 -31.81 -35.78 46.01
N ALA A 497 -30.81 -36.25 46.77
CA ALA A 497 -30.66 -37.62 47.33
C ALA A 497 -30.31 -38.72 46.28
N ARG A 498 -29.05 -39.18 46.16
CA ARG A 498 -28.34 -40.23 46.95
C ARG A 498 -28.87 -41.67 46.81
N CYS A 499 -28.01 -42.57 46.30
CA CYS A 499 -27.92 -43.97 46.75
C CYS A 499 -26.46 -44.51 46.62
N LYS A 500 -26.14 -45.74 47.06
CA LYS A 500 -24.76 -46.18 47.39
C LYS A 500 -24.46 -47.68 47.13
N LEU A 501 -23.23 -47.97 46.64
CA LEU A 501 -22.42 -49.20 46.89
C LEU A 501 -22.93 -50.55 46.28
N PRO A 502 -22.17 -51.67 46.31
CA PRO A 502 -20.77 -51.86 45.83
C PRO A 502 -20.46 -53.27 45.18
N SER A 503 -19.18 -53.50 44.82
CA SER A 503 -18.47 -54.83 44.83
C SER A 503 -18.81 -55.85 43.69
N VAL A 504 -17.98 -56.86 43.30
CA VAL A 504 -16.56 -57.25 43.52
C VAL A 504 -16.09 -58.23 42.38
N PRO A 505 -14.78 -58.50 42.11
CA PRO A 505 -14.31 -59.02 40.81
C PRO A 505 -13.79 -60.48 40.77
N CYS A 506 -13.62 -61.01 39.54
CA CYS A 506 -12.88 -62.25 39.18
C CYS A 506 -12.24 -62.14 37.76
N ALA A 507 -11.51 -63.15 37.25
CA ALA A 507 -10.06 -63.31 37.44
C ALA A 507 -9.43 -64.42 36.55
N CYS A 508 -8.46 -64.07 35.71
CA CYS A 508 -7.32 -64.92 35.27
C CYS A 508 -7.64 -66.14 34.32
N PRO A 509 -6.64 -66.87 33.73
CA PRO A 509 -6.27 -66.58 32.33
C PRO A 509 -6.19 -67.82 31.34
N PRO A 510 -5.07 -68.24 30.69
CA PRO A 510 -5.07 -68.66 29.27
C PRO A 510 -4.91 -70.19 29.05
N PRO A 511 -4.83 -70.66 27.78
CA PRO A 511 -3.51 -71.10 27.28
C PRO A 511 -3.23 -70.85 25.77
N ASP A 512 -1.97 -71.07 25.36
CA ASP A 512 -1.46 -71.06 23.97
C ASP A 512 -1.93 -72.24 23.09
N TRP A 513 -1.55 -72.28 21.81
CA TRP A 513 -0.97 -73.44 21.06
C TRP A 513 -0.83 -73.15 19.53
N GLY A 514 0.38 -73.31 18.97
CA GLY A 514 0.64 -73.75 17.58
C GLY A 514 0.29 -72.88 16.35
N SER A 515 1.31 -72.37 15.65
CA SER A 515 1.30 -71.85 14.25
C SER A 515 1.79 -72.93 13.25
N PRO A 516 1.85 -72.73 11.89
CA PRO A 516 1.19 -71.81 10.93
C PRO A 516 0.49 -72.67 9.79
N PRO A 517 0.42 -72.37 8.46
CA PRO A 517 0.54 -71.13 7.65
C PRO A 517 -0.55 -70.93 6.53
N PHE A 518 -0.35 -69.90 5.68
CA PHE A 518 -0.78 -69.75 4.26
C PHE A 518 -2.26 -69.52 3.82
N ARG A 519 -2.47 -68.33 3.21
CA ARG A 519 -3.29 -67.96 2.02
C ARG A 519 -4.80 -68.31 1.91
N LEU A 520 -5.59 -67.21 1.83
CA LEU A 520 -6.58 -66.85 0.79
C LEU A 520 -7.78 -67.78 0.47
N ALA A 521 -8.99 -67.20 0.62
CA ALA A 521 -10.03 -67.01 -0.43
C ALA A 521 -11.49 -67.41 -0.07
N PHE A 522 -12.37 -66.41 -0.16
CA PHE A 522 -13.73 -66.44 -0.72
C PHE A 522 -14.94 -67.15 -0.03
N PHE A 523 -15.89 -66.29 0.38
CA PHE A 523 -17.36 -66.41 0.18
C PHE A 523 -18.18 -67.56 0.81
N SER A 524 -19.02 -67.22 1.79
CA SER A 524 -20.48 -66.98 1.60
C SER A 524 -21.18 -66.75 2.96
N GLY A 525 -22.36 -66.11 3.05
CA GLY A 525 -23.20 -65.44 2.05
C GLY A 525 -24.56 -65.04 2.64
N LYS A 526 -25.56 -64.78 1.77
CA LYS A 526 -26.94 -64.30 2.05
C LYS A 526 -26.99 -62.81 2.47
N ARG A 527 -27.42 -61.89 1.61
CA ARG A 527 -28.73 -61.65 0.97
C ARG A 527 -29.63 -60.71 1.79
N LEU A 528 -29.72 -59.46 1.33
CA LEU A 528 -31.00 -58.84 0.97
C LEU A 528 -30.70 -57.73 -0.04
N ALA A 529 -31.45 -57.67 -1.14
CA ALA A 529 -31.23 -56.72 -2.21
C ALA A 529 -32.57 -56.29 -2.83
N THR A 530 -32.84 -55.00 -2.81
CA THR A 530 -33.82 -54.33 -3.68
C THR A 530 -33.11 -53.13 -4.35
N PRO A 531 -33.32 -52.88 -5.65
CA PRO A 531 -32.50 -51.95 -6.42
C PRO A 531 -33.21 -50.62 -6.72
N SER A 532 -32.42 -49.59 -7.04
CA SER A 532 -32.65 -48.66 -8.17
C SER A 532 -31.47 -47.69 -8.31
N LEU A 533 -30.66 -47.78 -9.37
CA LEU A 533 -30.90 -47.17 -10.70
C LEU A 533 -30.73 -45.65 -10.71
N ALA A 534 -29.47 -45.21 -10.74
CA ALA A 534 -29.12 -43.91 -11.31
C ALA A 534 -29.40 -43.94 -12.83
N PHE A 535 -30.46 -43.26 -13.27
CA PHE A 535 -30.79 -43.14 -14.68
C PHE A 535 -29.86 -42.14 -15.38
N PHE A 536 -28.84 -42.66 -16.07
CA PHE A 536 -28.03 -41.88 -17.01
C PHE A 536 -28.30 -42.35 -18.45
N LEU A 537 -29.31 -41.77 -19.08
CA LEU A 537 -29.44 -41.71 -20.54
C LEU A 537 -30.27 -40.48 -20.91
N ALA A 538 -29.81 -39.72 -21.90
CA ALA A 538 -30.42 -38.46 -22.31
C ALA A 538 -31.49 -38.65 -23.40
N PRO A 539 -32.46 -37.73 -23.54
CA PRO A 539 -33.14 -37.50 -24.81
C PRO A 539 -32.13 -36.83 -25.78
N ALA A 540 -31.85 -37.35 -26.97
CA ALA A 540 -32.76 -37.62 -28.10
C ALA A 540 -33.37 -36.28 -28.61
N ALA A 541 -33.03 -35.79 -29.81
CA ALA A 541 -33.33 -36.34 -31.15
C ALA A 541 -34.85 -36.25 -31.48
N ASP A 542 -35.29 -35.98 -32.71
CA ASP A 542 -34.58 -35.85 -33.98
C ASP A 542 -35.34 -34.92 -34.97
N VAL A 543 -34.93 -34.91 -36.24
CA VAL A 543 -35.41 -34.20 -37.47
C VAL A 543 -34.27 -33.31 -37.95
N VAL A 544 -33.25 -33.85 -38.65
CA VAL A 544 -33.31 -34.56 -39.96
C VAL A 544 -34.03 -33.69 -41.01
N ARG A 545 -33.53 -33.70 -42.26
CA ARG A 545 -34.22 -33.24 -43.50
C ARG A 545 -33.96 -31.75 -43.83
N SER A 546 -33.35 -31.33 -44.97
CA SER A 546 -33.13 -31.94 -46.33
C SER A 546 -31.64 -31.91 -46.78
N HIS A 547 -31.14 -31.50 -47.97
CA HIS A 547 -31.26 -32.06 -49.35
C HIS A 547 -29.83 -32.18 -49.96
N ALA A 548 -29.61 -32.93 -51.05
CA ALA A 548 -28.33 -33.03 -51.76
C ALA A 548 -28.55 -33.20 -53.28
N SER A 549 -27.67 -32.64 -54.13
CA SER A 549 -27.50 -33.10 -55.52
C SER A 549 -26.20 -32.62 -56.19
N CYS A 550 -25.77 -33.44 -57.18
CA CYS A 550 -24.87 -33.19 -58.32
C CYS A 550 -23.32 -32.98 -58.18
N SER A 551 -22.62 -33.73 -59.06
CA SER A 551 -21.18 -33.74 -59.41
C SER A 551 -20.15 -33.99 -58.29
N LYS A 552 -19.26 -35.00 -58.31
CA LYS A 552 -18.42 -35.64 -59.36
C LYS A 552 -17.27 -34.77 -59.89
N ILE A 553 -16.03 -35.14 -59.54
CA ILE A 553 -14.92 -35.49 -60.45
C ILE A 553 -13.77 -36.17 -59.66
N LEU A 554 -12.81 -36.81 -60.36
CA LEU A 554 -11.71 -37.69 -59.90
C LEU A 554 -10.96 -37.18 -58.64
N ARG A 555 -10.42 -38.00 -57.71
CA ARG A 555 -10.15 -39.45 -57.57
C ARG A 555 -9.05 -40.06 -58.47
N ARG A 556 -7.79 -40.09 -57.98
CA ARG A 556 -6.65 -41.05 -58.21
C ARG A 556 -5.29 -40.32 -58.08
N ARG A 557 -4.16 -40.91 -57.62
CA ARG A 557 -3.86 -42.12 -56.80
C ARG A 557 -2.34 -42.18 -56.53
N ILE A 558 -1.89 -42.79 -55.42
CA ILE A 558 -0.49 -43.27 -55.16
C ILE A 558 0.51 -42.08 -54.98
N ALA A 559 1.50 -42.07 -54.07
CA ALA A 559 2.19 -43.16 -53.36
C ALA A 559 2.22 -43.00 -51.80
N ILE A 560 3.39 -42.90 -51.14
CA ILE A 560 4.05 -43.92 -50.28
C ILE A 560 4.78 -43.20 -49.12
N ARG A 561 5.12 -43.76 -47.92
CA ARG A 561 5.16 -45.13 -47.35
C ARG A 561 4.64 -45.11 -45.89
N SER A 562 4.38 -46.27 -45.28
CA SER A 562 3.86 -46.45 -43.91
C SER A 562 4.92 -47.11 -42.96
N PRO A 563 4.61 -47.65 -41.76
CA PRO A 563 4.37 -46.91 -40.48
C PRO A 563 4.95 -47.60 -39.20
N LEU A 564 4.61 -47.09 -37.99
CA LEU A 564 4.62 -47.78 -36.66
C LEU A 564 6.01 -48.26 -36.12
N LEU A 565 6.23 -48.68 -34.86
CA LEU A 565 5.46 -48.78 -33.59
C LEU A 565 6.07 -47.81 -32.53
N HIS A 566 5.44 -47.37 -31.43
CA HIS A 566 4.85 -48.06 -30.26
C HIS A 566 5.86 -48.87 -29.39
N GLY A 567 5.96 -48.53 -28.10
CA GLY A 567 6.81 -49.21 -27.11
C GLY A 567 6.74 -48.56 -25.72
N THR A 568 6.04 -49.20 -24.78
CA THR A 568 5.93 -48.83 -23.36
C THR A 568 6.96 -49.58 -22.52
N PHE A 569 7.46 -49.00 -21.42
CA PHE A 569 7.99 -49.78 -20.29
C PHE A 569 7.74 -49.10 -18.94
N ALA A 570 7.66 -49.92 -17.89
CA ALA A 570 7.60 -49.54 -16.48
C ALA A 570 8.62 -50.38 -15.68
N ALA A 571 8.79 -50.07 -14.39
CA ALA A 571 9.84 -50.59 -13.52
C ALA A 571 9.82 -52.12 -13.31
N ASP A 572 10.95 -52.69 -12.86
CA ASP A 572 10.97 -53.30 -11.53
C ASP A 572 12.39 -53.38 -10.89
N LEU A 573 12.43 -53.88 -9.64
CA LEU A 573 13.49 -53.83 -8.62
C LEU A 573 14.80 -54.64 -8.83
N GLY A 574 15.86 -54.23 -8.10
CA GLY A 574 17.08 -55.00 -7.81
C GLY A 574 17.81 -54.43 -6.57
N THR A 575 18.52 -55.25 -5.77
CA THR A 575 18.92 -54.92 -4.36
C THR A 575 20.33 -55.37 -3.96
N LEU A 576 20.86 -54.76 -2.88
CA LEU A 576 22.05 -55.12 -2.04
C LEU A 576 23.44 -54.84 -2.68
N ASP A 577 24.21 -53.81 -2.29
CA ASP A 577 24.94 -53.53 -1.01
C ASP A 577 26.25 -54.39 -0.84
N PRO A 578 27.24 -54.07 0.03
CA PRO A 578 28.42 -53.27 -0.36
C PRO A 578 29.80 -53.87 0.05
N ALA A 579 30.93 -53.32 -0.44
CA ALA A 579 32.25 -53.46 0.22
C ALA A 579 33.38 -52.52 -0.28
N LEU A 580 34.14 -51.97 0.69
CA LEU A 580 35.59 -51.66 0.71
C LEU A 580 36.19 -50.50 -0.12
N ASP A 581 37.29 -49.98 0.44
CA ASP A 581 37.95 -48.68 0.19
C ASP A 581 39.49 -48.91 -0.05
N PRO A 582 40.42 -47.95 0.10
CA PRO A 582 41.14 -47.33 -1.02
C PRO A 582 42.65 -47.65 -1.12
N ALA A 583 43.30 -47.34 -2.25
CA ALA A 583 44.77 -47.15 -2.32
C ALA A 583 45.29 -46.38 -3.56
N LEU A 584 46.18 -45.42 -3.29
CA LEU A 584 47.43 -45.04 -4.00
C LEU A 584 47.45 -44.54 -5.47
N ASP A 585 47.92 -43.30 -5.59
CA ASP A 585 48.66 -42.62 -6.69
C ASP A 585 50.12 -43.20 -6.82
N PRO A 586 51.02 -42.80 -7.77
CA PRO A 586 50.85 -41.93 -8.95
C PRO A 586 51.63 -42.34 -10.25
N ALA A 587 51.49 -41.50 -11.28
CA ALA A 587 52.54 -41.03 -12.23
C ALA A 587 52.93 -41.83 -13.53
N LEU A 588 53.56 -41.05 -14.43
CA LEU A 588 54.26 -41.35 -15.70
C LEU A 588 53.41 -41.65 -16.97
N ASP A 589 53.85 -41.34 -18.19
CA ASP A 589 54.34 -40.09 -18.86
C ASP A 589 54.76 -40.46 -20.32
N LEU A 590 54.83 -39.49 -21.25
CA LEU A 590 55.28 -39.59 -22.66
C LEU A 590 54.37 -40.44 -23.60
N GLY A 591 54.29 -40.18 -24.92
CA GLY A 591 54.83 -39.07 -25.73
C GLY A 591 54.63 -39.32 -27.25
N ASP A 592 54.64 -38.23 -28.04
CA ASP A 592 54.81 -38.15 -29.52
C ASP A 592 53.85 -38.92 -30.48
N GLY A 593 53.60 -38.48 -31.72
CA GLY A 593 53.98 -37.23 -32.41
C GLY A 593 53.66 -37.23 -33.94
N HIS A 594 53.95 -36.08 -34.58
CA HIS A 594 54.17 -35.85 -36.04
C HIS A 594 53.03 -35.79 -37.10
N ALA A 595 53.24 -34.81 -38.03
CA ALA A 595 53.00 -34.83 -39.50
C ALA A 595 51.66 -34.34 -40.13
N THR A 596 51.58 -33.01 -40.32
CA THR A 596 51.01 -32.29 -41.51
C THR A 596 51.80 -32.63 -42.80
N PRO A 597 51.37 -32.37 -44.09
CA PRO A 597 50.88 -31.04 -44.57
C PRO A 597 50.07 -30.86 -45.91
N LEU A 598 49.56 -29.63 -46.15
CA LEU A 598 49.25 -28.93 -47.45
C LEU A 598 48.15 -29.50 -48.42
N SER A 599 47.46 -28.74 -49.32
CA SER A 599 47.11 -27.29 -49.43
C SER A 599 46.14 -26.96 -50.61
N ARG A 600 45.57 -25.72 -50.61
CA ARG A 600 44.86 -24.96 -51.72
C ARG A 600 43.36 -25.33 -51.95
N PHE A 601 42.35 -24.44 -51.91
CA PHE A 601 42.07 -23.05 -52.41
C PHE A 601 41.39 -22.99 -53.80
N PRO A 602 40.54 -21.98 -54.17
CA PRO A 602 39.87 -20.88 -53.42
C PRO A 602 38.30 -20.98 -53.50
N CYS A 603 37.40 -20.09 -53.02
CA CYS A 603 37.12 -18.67 -53.29
C CYS A 603 35.73 -18.28 -52.65
N PRO A 604 35.18 -17.04 -52.69
CA PRO A 604 35.61 -15.79 -52.02
C PRO A 604 34.60 -15.20 -50.98
N THR A 605 35.17 -14.45 -50.03
CA THR A 605 34.63 -13.32 -49.22
C THR A 605 33.14 -12.93 -49.24
N THR A 606 32.56 -12.81 -48.04
CA THR A 606 32.10 -11.51 -47.49
C THR A 606 32.08 -11.55 -45.96
N GLY A 607 32.38 -10.43 -45.28
CA GLY A 607 32.77 -10.43 -43.87
C GLY A 607 31.62 -10.28 -42.87
N SER A 608 31.69 -11.03 -41.76
CA SER A 608 31.08 -10.67 -40.48
C SER A 608 32.06 -11.00 -39.35
N HIS A 609 32.16 -10.15 -38.34
CA HIS A 609 33.09 -10.37 -37.22
C HIS A 609 32.53 -11.46 -36.28
N ARG A 610 32.95 -12.71 -36.52
CA ARG A 610 32.79 -13.79 -35.54
C ARG A 610 33.77 -13.57 -34.39
N ILE A 611 33.24 -13.38 -33.19
CA ILE A 611 34.05 -13.43 -31.96
C ILE A 611 34.34 -14.90 -31.67
N GLU A 612 35.59 -15.31 -31.81
CA GLU A 612 36.04 -16.63 -31.39
C GLU A 612 36.38 -16.58 -29.90
N LYS A 613 35.56 -17.23 -29.06
CA LYS A 613 35.92 -17.48 -27.65
C LYS A 613 37.01 -18.55 -27.62
N PRO A 614 38.18 -18.33 -26.98
CA PRO A 614 39.14 -19.39 -26.74
C PRO A 614 38.56 -20.47 -25.83
N ILE A 615 38.97 -21.72 -26.01
CA ILE A 615 38.77 -22.77 -25.00
C ILE A 615 39.75 -22.48 -23.86
N MET A 616 39.26 -21.87 -22.79
CA MET A 616 40.07 -21.53 -21.61
C MET A 616 40.04 -22.66 -20.58
N GLY A 617 41.21 -22.96 -20.00
CA GLY A 617 41.28 -23.61 -18.69
C GLY A 617 40.67 -22.71 -17.60
N SER A 618 40.27 -23.32 -16.49
CA SER A 618 39.43 -22.69 -15.45
C SER A 618 40.12 -21.63 -14.60
N VAL A 619 40.36 -20.44 -15.19
CA VAL A 619 40.54 -19.21 -14.42
C VAL A 619 39.23 -18.94 -13.68
N LYS A 620 39.22 -19.09 -12.35
CA LYS A 620 38.07 -18.69 -11.52
C LYS A 620 37.91 -17.17 -11.60
N GLU A 621 36.88 -16.70 -12.30
CA GLU A 621 36.53 -15.27 -12.33
C GLU A 621 36.18 -14.80 -10.92
N ALA A 622 36.78 -13.69 -10.48
CA ALA A 622 36.65 -13.21 -9.11
C ALA A 622 35.42 -12.32 -8.96
N ILE A 623 34.51 -12.66 -8.03
CA ILE A 623 33.34 -11.84 -7.71
C ILE A 623 33.83 -10.47 -7.17
N PRO A 624 33.46 -9.34 -7.79
CA PRO A 624 33.93 -8.03 -7.37
C PRO A 624 33.48 -7.65 -5.94
N PRO A 625 34.11 -6.64 -5.32
CA PRO A 625 33.60 -6.06 -4.07
C PRO A 625 32.21 -5.45 -4.28
N PHE A 626 31.42 -5.35 -3.22
CA PHE A 626 30.13 -4.69 -3.27
C PHE A 626 30.29 -3.19 -3.55
N GLU A 627 29.62 -2.72 -4.59
CA GLU A 627 29.62 -1.32 -5.03
C GLU A 627 28.18 -0.77 -4.99
N ALA A 628 27.98 0.32 -4.27
CA ALA A 628 26.70 1.05 -4.25
C ALA A 628 26.59 1.97 -5.47
N THR A 629 25.39 2.10 -6.02
CA THR A 629 25.11 2.89 -7.22
C THR A 629 24.96 4.36 -6.84
N ALA A 630 25.76 5.24 -7.44
CA ALA A 630 25.71 6.67 -7.17
C ALA A 630 24.31 7.26 -7.45
N LEU A 631 23.78 8.03 -6.50
CA LEU A 631 22.38 8.53 -6.54
C LEU A 631 22.05 9.31 -7.82
N ASP A 632 23.00 10.09 -8.34
CA ASP A 632 22.83 10.87 -9.58
C ASP A 632 22.69 9.97 -10.83
N ASP A 633 23.33 8.80 -10.83
CA ASP A 633 23.26 7.82 -11.93
C ASP A 633 21.92 7.06 -11.91
N ILE A 634 21.37 6.77 -10.72
CA ILE A 634 20.04 6.15 -10.56
C ILE A 634 18.98 6.96 -11.34
N GLN A 635 19.01 8.28 -11.22
CA GLN A 635 18.05 9.17 -11.88
C GLN A 635 18.18 9.15 -13.41
N ALA A 636 19.40 9.19 -13.94
CA ALA A 636 19.64 9.14 -15.39
C ALA A 636 19.15 7.81 -15.99
N ARG A 637 19.50 6.68 -15.36
CA ARG A 637 19.06 5.35 -15.79
C ARG A 637 17.55 5.18 -15.71
N TYR A 638 16.92 5.61 -14.61
CA TYR A 638 15.47 5.58 -14.43
C TYR A 638 14.73 6.41 -15.50
N GLN A 639 15.23 7.58 -15.88
CA GLN A 639 14.67 8.37 -16.98
C GLN A 639 14.78 7.66 -18.34
N ASN A 640 15.88 6.93 -18.58
CA ASN A 640 16.01 6.08 -19.77
C ASN A 640 14.94 4.97 -19.78
N LEU A 641 14.77 4.23 -18.68
CA LEU A 641 13.73 3.18 -18.54
C LEU A 641 12.33 3.70 -18.91
N ARG A 642 11.92 4.86 -18.36
CA ARG A 642 10.61 5.45 -18.66
C ARG A 642 10.46 5.81 -20.14
N THR A 643 11.54 6.24 -20.77
CA THR A 643 11.58 6.60 -22.20
C THR A 643 11.47 5.34 -23.06
N THR A 644 12.22 4.29 -22.73
CA THR A 644 12.16 3.00 -23.43
C THR A 644 10.80 2.33 -23.29
N TYR A 645 10.16 2.36 -22.11
CA TYR A 645 8.79 1.88 -21.97
C TYR A 645 7.81 2.66 -22.87
N ARG A 646 7.90 4.00 -22.88
CA ARG A 646 7.06 4.88 -23.73
C ARG A 646 7.29 4.69 -25.23
N SER A 647 8.46 4.20 -25.65
CA SER A 647 8.71 3.80 -27.05
C SER A 647 7.88 2.58 -27.49
N ASN A 648 7.29 1.84 -26.56
CA ASN A 648 6.62 0.54 -26.74
C ASN A 648 7.55 -0.63 -27.11
N ARG A 649 8.89 -0.47 -27.07
CA ARG A 649 9.85 -1.55 -27.38
C ARG A 649 9.63 -2.82 -26.57
N THR A 650 9.25 -2.69 -25.29
CA THR A 650 8.94 -3.84 -24.40
C THR A 650 7.63 -4.55 -24.72
N LYS A 651 6.78 -4.01 -25.60
CA LYS A 651 5.48 -4.63 -25.95
C LYS A 651 5.59 -5.74 -26.97
N ASP A 652 6.67 -5.83 -27.75
CA ASP A 652 6.90 -6.95 -28.66
C ASP A 652 7.10 -8.28 -27.90
N PHE A 653 6.57 -9.38 -28.43
CA PHE A 653 6.64 -10.69 -27.77
C PHE A 653 7.99 -11.38 -27.97
N GLU A 654 8.62 -11.30 -29.15
CA GLU A 654 9.95 -11.91 -29.34
C GLU A 654 11.04 -11.12 -28.61
N PHE A 655 10.92 -9.80 -28.47
CA PHE A 655 11.73 -9.02 -27.55
C PHE A 655 11.64 -9.60 -26.12
N ARG A 656 10.44 -9.71 -25.55
CA ARG A 656 10.25 -10.27 -24.19
C ARG A 656 10.83 -11.67 -24.07
N LYS A 657 10.51 -12.59 -25.00
CA LYS A 657 11.08 -13.96 -24.99
C LYS A 657 12.60 -13.94 -25.10
N LYS A 658 13.20 -13.08 -25.93
CA LYS A 658 14.66 -12.95 -26.09
C LYS A 658 15.33 -12.54 -24.79
N GLN A 659 14.76 -11.61 -24.02
CA GLN A 659 15.32 -11.20 -22.73
C GLN A 659 15.25 -12.34 -21.70
N ILE A 660 14.11 -13.05 -21.59
CA ILE A 660 13.97 -14.22 -20.70
C ILE A 660 14.93 -15.35 -21.11
N ARG A 661 15.10 -15.60 -22.42
CA ARG A 661 16.07 -16.58 -22.95
C ARG A 661 17.52 -16.17 -22.67
N ARG A 662 17.88 -14.88 -22.71
CA ARG A 662 19.23 -14.43 -22.31
C ARG A 662 19.42 -14.52 -20.79
N LEU A 663 18.42 -14.21 -19.98
CA LEU A 663 18.46 -14.37 -18.52
C LEU A 663 18.68 -15.83 -18.10
N TYR A 664 18.03 -16.78 -18.79
CA TYR A 664 18.32 -18.22 -18.64
C TYR A 664 19.80 -18.55 -18.91
N TRP A 665 20.39 -18.03 -19.99
CA TRP A 665 21.81 -18.25 -20.26
C TRP A 665 22.73 -17.51 -19.27
N GLY A 666 22.33 -16.35 -18.76
CA GLY A 666 23.04 -15.66 -17.69
C GLY A 666 23.13 -16.51 -16.42
N LEU A 667 22.03 -17.17 -16.04
CA LEU A 667 21.99 -18.14 -14.92
C LEU A 667 22.86 -19.38 -15.15
N VAL A 668 22.91 -19.89 -16.40
CA VAL A 668 23.72 -21.07 -16.74
C VAL A 668 25.21 -20.73 -16.79
N ASP A 669 25.59 -19.67 -17.51
CA ASP A 669 26.98 -19.26 -17.71
C ASP A 669 27.64 -18.80 -16.39
N ASN A 670 26.85 -18.23 -15.46
CA ASN A 670 27.33 -17.73 -14.15
C ASN A 670 27.02 -18.69 -12.99
N ALA A 671 26.56 -19.92 -13.22
CA ALA A 671 26.13 -20.85 -12.16
C ALA A 671 27.21 -21.04 -11.06
N THR A 672 28.47 -21.20 -11.47
CA THR A 672 29.60 -21.34 -10.54
C THR A 672 29.90 -20.08 -9.74
N LEU A 673 29.60 -18.88 -10.27
CA LEU A 673 29.68 -17.62 -9.53
C LEU A 673 28.50 -17.44 -8.57
N ILE A 674 27.33 -18.00 -8.90
CA ILE A 674 26.16 -18.04 -8.01
C ILE A 674 26.44 -18.96 -6.82
N GLU A 675 26.95 -20.18 -7.05
CA GLU A 675 27.46 -21.10 -6.02
C GLU A 675 28.48 -20.39 -5.10
N ASP A 676 29.55 -19.84 -5.70
CA ASP A 676 30.63 -19.18 -4.97
C ASP A 676 30.21 -17.85 -4.31
N ALA A 677 29.07 -17.26 -4.66
CA ALA A 677 28.48 -16.11 -3.98
C ALA A 677 27.65 -16.53 -2.76
N LEU A 678 26.74 -17.48 -2.93
CA LEU A 678 25.85 -17.99 -1.87
C LEU A 678 26.64 -18.65 -0.72
N LEU A 679 27.71 -19.37 -1.07
CA LEU A 679 28.65 -19.93 -0.09
C LEU A 679 29.39 -18.85 0.71
N LYS A 680 29.67 -17.68 0.12
CA LYS A 680 30.39 -16.56 0.77
C LYS A 680 29.48 -15.60 1.52
N ASP A 681 28.21 -15.47 1.11
CA ASP A 681 27.22 -14.60 1.78
C ASP A 681 26.54 -15.30 2.96
N MET A 682 26.28 -16.62 2.89
CA MET A 682 25.50 -17.35 3.91
C MET A 682 26.00 -18.79 4.19
N GLY A 683 27.14 -19.22 3.65
CA GLY A 683 27.61 -20.60 3.82
C GLY A 683 26.73 -21.66 3.12
N LYS A 684 25.85 -21.25 2.20
CA LYS A 684 24.89 -22.15 1.55
C LYS A 684 25.62 -23.14 0.62
N SER A 685 25.32 -24.43 0.78
CA SER A 685 25.91 -25.51 -0.01
C SER A 685 25.58 -25.41 -1.50
N ARG A 686 26.47 -25.96 -2.34
CA ARG A 686 26.29 -26.01 -3.79
C ARG A 686 25.04 -26.80 -4.20
N PHE A 687 24.69 -27.84 -3.43
CA PHE A 687 23.48 -28.62 -3.65
C PHE A 687 22.23 -27.80 -3.32
N GLU A 688 22.22 -27.09 -2.19
CA GLU A 688 21.09 -26.21 -1.83
C GLU A 688 20.94 -25.03 -2.80
N ALA A 689 22.06 -24.42 -3.22
CA ALA A 689 22.07 -23.34 -4.21
C ALA A 689 21.46 -23.75 -5.56
N HIS A 690 21.74 -24.97 -6.02
CA HIS A 690 21.11 -25.54 -7.21
C HIS A 690 19.60 -25.77 -7.00
N LEU A 691 19.24 -26.50 -5.95
CA LEU A 691 17.87 -26.92 -5.64
C LEU A 691 16.92 -25.74 -5.41
N THR A 692 17.38 -24.70 -4.70
CA THR A 692 16.52 -23.61 -4.22
C THR A 692 16.59 -22.35 -5.08
N GLU A 693 17.66 -22.12 -5.84
CA GLU A 693 17.86 -20.87 -6.57
C GLU A 693 18.15 -21.05 -8.06
N ILE A 694 19.24 -21.74 -8.44
CA ILE A 694 19.70 -21.78 -9.83
C ILE A 694 18.68 -22.50 -10.73
N ASP A 695 18.32 -23.74 -10.40
CA ASP A 695 17.41 -24.54 -11.25
C ASP A 695 15.95 -24.12 -11.13
N TRP A 696 15.57 -23.52 -10.00
CA TRP A 696 14.28 -22.84 -9.82
C TRP A 696 14.12 -21.67 -10.81
N CYS A 697 15.11 -20.77 -10.87
CA CYS A 697 15.09 -19.61 -11.77
C CYS A 697 15.16 -20.02 -13.25
N LYS A 698 15.96 -21.04 -13.58
CA LYS A 698 16.03 -21.62 -14.94
C LYS A 698 14.69 -22.21 -15.37
N THR A 699 14.03 -22.95 -14.48
CA THR A 699 12.71 -23.55 -14.71
C THR A 699 11.63 -22.50 -14.90
N GLU A 700 11.66 -21.40 -14.14
CA GLU A 700 10.75 -20.26 -14.34
C GLU A 700 10.96 -19.61 -15.72
N CYS A 701 12.22 -19.33 -16.10
CA CYS A 701 12.55 -18.76 -17.41
C CYS A 701 11.99 -19.61 -18.57
N ILE A 702 12.16 -20.94 -18.52
CA ILE A 702 11.65 -21.87 -19.53
C ILE A 702 10.10 -21.86 -19.56
N ASN A 703 9.47 -22.02 -18.39
CA ASN A 703 8.01 -22.09 -18.28
C ASN A 703 7.32 -20.83 -18.82
N VAL A 704 7.84 -19.66 -18.45
CA VAL A 704 7.27 -18.36 -18.83
C VAL A 704 7.54 -18.05 -20.31
N ALA A 705 8.77 -18.27 -20.81
CA ALA A 705 9.09 -18.02 -22.22
C ALA A 705 8.27 -18.88 -23.19
N ASN A 706 7.92 -20.11 -22.79
CA ASN A 706 7.12 -21.03 -23.60
C ASN A 706 5.61 -20.71 -23.56
N LYS A 707 5.09 -20.12 -22.47
CA LYS A 707 3.65 -19.87 -22.26
C LYS A 707 3.21 -18.42 -22.47
N LEU A 708 4.14 -17.46 -22.56
CA LEU A 708 3.87 -16.02 -22.69
C LEU A 708 2.78 -15.66 -23.72
N GLU A 709 2.85 -16.16 -24.96
CA GLU A 709 1.84 -15.87 -25.99
C GLU A 709 0.45 -16.46 -25.68
N GLN A 710 0.37 -17.53 -24.90
CA GLN A 710 -0.91 -18.07 -24.44
C GLN A 710 -1.54 -17.15 -23.40
N TRP A 711 -0.73 -16.64 -22.46
CA TRP A 711 -1.16 -15.76 -21.37
C TRP A 711 -1.49 -14.34 -21.81
N ALA A 712 -0.86 -13.85 -22.89
CA ALA A 712 -1.05 -12.50 -23.42
C ALA A 712 -2.18 -12.37 -24.46
N LYS A 713 -2.96 -13.42 -24.71
CA LYS A 713 -4.18 -13.35 -25.55
C LYS A 713 -5.29 -12.59 -24.83
N ASP A 714 -6.18 -11.96 -25.60
CA ASP A 714 -7.40 -11.33 -25.07
C ASP A 714 -8.29 -12.42 -24.44
N GLU A 715 -8.59 -12.29 -23.15
CA GLU A 715 -9.41 -13.20 -22.35
C GLU A 715 -10.91 -12.89 -22.57
N SER A 716 -11.74 -13.92 -22.74
CA SER A 716 -13.20 -13.78 -22.84
C SER A 716 -13.84 -13.59 -21.46
N ILE A 717 -14.81 -12.66 -21.35
CA ILE A 717 -15.56 -12.45 -20.10
C ILE A 717 -16.52 -13.64 -19.86
N VAL A 718 -16.41 -14.25 -18.68
CA VAL A 718 -17.28 -15.35 -18.21
C VAL A 718 -18.64 -14.78 -17.75
N ASP A 719 -19.71 -15.57 -17.88
CA ASP A 719 -21.08 -15.24 -17.47
C ASP A 719 -21.66 -13.92 -18.00
N LEU A 720 -21.13 -13.43 -19.13
CA LEU A 720 -21.56 -12.20 -19.79
C LEU A 720 -23.06 -12.26 -20.21
N PRO A 721 -23.92 -11.37 -19.70
CA PRO A 721 -25.33 -11.34 -20.07
C PRO A 721 -25.58 -11.09 -21.57
N LEU A 722 -26.63 -11.71 -22.11
CA LEU A 722 -26.94 -11.73 -23.56
C LEU A 722 -27.11 -10.34 -24.17
N GLN A 723 -27.57 -9.34 -23.40
CA GLN A 723 -27.68 -7.95 -23.88
C GLN A 723 -26.32 -7.29 -24.18
N TYR A 724 -25.22 -7.78 -23.58
CA TYR A 724 -23.88 -7.23 -23.77
C TYR A 724 -23.00 -8.07 -24.71
N TRP A 725 -23.33 -9.34 -24.93
CA TRP A 725 -22.61 -10.25 -25.83
C TRP A 725 -22.31 -9.66 -27.23
N PRO A 726 -23.23 -8.93 -27.90
CA PRO A 726 -22.94 -8.36 -29.22
C PRO A 726 -21.88 -7.24 -29.24
N MET A 727 -21.50 -6.70 -28.07
CA MET A 727 -20.43 -5.70 -27.95
C MET A 727 -19.02 -6.31 -28.00
N LYS A 728 -18.90 -7.64 -28.14
CA LYS A 728 -17.62 -8.38 -28.13
C LYS A 728 -16.65 -7.98 -27.00
N PRO A 729 -17.12 -7.85 -25.74
CA PRO A 729 -16.26 -7.40 -24.66
C PRO A 729 -15.27 -8.50 -24.25
N ARG A 730 -14.04 -8.09 -23.95
CA ARG A 730 -12.91 -8.97 -23.62
C ARG A 730 -11.93 -8.25 -22.71
N ILE A 731 -11.09 -8.99 -22.01
CA ILE A 731 -10.05 -8.45 -21.12
C ILE A 731 -8.70 -8.59 -21.81
N ARG A 732 -7.90 -7.52 -21.84
CA ARG A 732 -6.53 -7.53 -22.36
C ARG A 732 -5.55 -7.26 -21.23
N ASN A 733 -4.52 -8.11 -21.13
CA ASN A 733 -3.41 -7.91 -20.22
C ASN A 733 -2.41 -6.91 -20.86
N GLU A 734 -2.37 -5.66 -20.38
CA GLU A 734 -1.41 -4.62 -20.82
C GLU A 734 -0.34 -4.37 -19.73
N PRO A 735 0.94 -4.10 -20.05
CA PRO A 735 1.96 -3.84 -19.03
C PRO A 735 1.67 -2.56 -18.22
N LEU A 736 2.03 -2.59 -16.93
CA LEU A 736 1.87 -1.45 -16.01
C LEU A 736 2.81 -0.27 -16.34
N GLY A 737 4.12 -0.53 -16.54
CA GLY A 737 5.09 0.52 -16.82
C GLY A 737 6.51 0.20 -16.37
N SER A 738 7.02 0.98 -15.42
CA SER A 738 8.28 0.76 -14.71
C SER A 738 8.02 0.14 -13.34
N ILE A 739 8.61 -1.03 -13.08
CA ILE A 739 8.48 -1.79 -11.83
C ILE A 739 9.75 -1.59 -11.00
N LEU A 740 9.60 -1.41 -9.69
CA LEU A 740 10.68 -1.55 -8.72
C LEU A 740 10.55 -2.92 -8.04
N ILE A 741 11.63 -3.70 -7.99
CA ILE A 741 11.70 -4.98 -7.27
C ILE A 741 12.79 -4.86 -6.21
N ILE A 742 12.41 -4.97 -4.94
CA ILE A 742 13.32 -4.96 -3.79
C ILE A 742 13.36 -6.38 -3.22
N GLY A 743 14.43 -7.12 -3.49
CA GLY A 743 14.57 -8.52 -3.09
C GLY A 743 15.25 -8.71 -1.72
N ALA A 744 14.90 -9.81 -1.04
CA ALA A 744 15.49 -10.19 0.25
C ALA A 744 16.88 -10.84 0.09
N PHE A 745 17.52 -11.14 1.23
CA PHE A 745 18.88 -11.68 1.31
C PHE A 745 18.96 -13.22 1.33
N ASN A 746 17.87 -13.91 1.67
CA ASN A 746 17.91 -15.32 2.07
C ASN A 746 17.87 -16.30 0.89
N TYR A 747 17.19 -15.93 -0.19
CA TYR A 747 17.32 -16.53 -1.51
C TYR A 747 17.54 -15.42 -2.53
N PRO A 748 18.74 -14.81 -2.54
CA PRO A 748 18.96 -13.52 -3.20
C PRO A 748 18.82 -13.61 -4.71
N PHE A 749 18.97 -14.78 -5.35
CA PHE A 749 18.68 -14.95 -6.77
C PHE A 749 17.20 -15.24 -7.00
N GLN A 750 16.60 -16.20 -6.29
CA GLN A 750 15.21 -16.61 -6.51
C GLN A 750 14.20 -15.48 -6.25
N LEU A 751 14.35 -14.73 -5.16
CA LEU A 751 13.45 -13.63 -4.80
C LEU A 751 13.63 -12.37 -5.65
N ASN A 752 14.73 -12.25 -6.40
CA ASN A 752 14.95 -11.17 -7.37
C ASN A 752 14.53 -11.59 -8.80
N ILE A 753 14.84 -12.83 -9.20
CA ILE A 753 14.70 -13.29 -10.60
C ILE A 753 13.30 -13.80 -10.92
N THR A 754 12.63 -14.53 -10.03
CA THR A 754 11.25 -15.00 -10.29
C THR A 754 10.25 -13.86 -10.52
N PRO A 755 10.20 -12.76 -9.73
CA PRO A 755 9.34 -11.62 -10.06
C PRO A 755 9.83 -10.85 -11.31
N LEU A 756 11.15 -10.75 -11.54
CA LEU A 756 11.73 -10.12 -12.74
C LEU A 756 11.28 -10.82 -14.04
N VAL A 757 11.32 -12.16 -14.10
CA VAL A 757 10.85 -12.94 -15.26
C VAL A 757 9.39 -12.63 -15.57
N GLY A 758 8.55 -12.52 -14.54
CA GLY A 758 7.15 -12.09 -14.68
C GLY A 758 6.98 -10.66 -15.19
N ALA A 759 7.77 -9.71 -14.68
CA ALA A 759 7.72 -8.31 -15.09
C ALA A 759 8.16 -8.12 -16.55
N ILE A 760 9.22 -8.84 -16.98
CA ILE A 760 9.66 -8.94 -18.38
C ILE A 760 8.54 -9.54 -19.23
N ALA A 761 7.94 -10.65 -18.81
CA ALA A 761 6.87 -11.33 -19.55
C ALA A 761 5.64 -10.44 -19.76
N ALA A 762 5.19 -9.71 -18.74
CA ALA A 762 4.10 -8.75 -18.84
C ALA A 762 4.42 -7.56 -19.78
N GLY A 763 5.71 -7.25 -20.01
CA GLY A 763 6.17 -6.24 -20.97
C GLY A 763 6.58 -4.91 -20.33
N ASN A 764 7.05 -4.96 -19.07
CA ASN A 764 7.45 -3.80 -18.30
C ASN A 764 8.95 -3.49 -18.46
N THR A 765 9.35 -2.34 -17.91
CA THR A 765 10.75 -2.03 -17.55
C THR A 765 10.96 -2.25 -16.06
N VAL A 766 12.19 -2.54 -15.61
CA VAL A 766 12.46 -2.95 -14.22
C VAL A 766 13.70 -2.29 -13.64
N VAL A 767 13.58 -1.78 -12.41
CA VAL A 767 14.71 -1.54 -11.51
C VAL A 767 14.74 -2.66 -10.48
N LEU A 768 15.85 -3.40 -10.43
CA LEU A 768 16.13 -4.37 -9.38
C LEU A 768 16.97 -3.72 -8.28
N LYS A 769 16.59 -3.91 -7.02
CA LYS A 769 17.38 -3.58 -5.83
C LYS A 769 17.62 -4.85 -5.02
N PRO A 770 18.77 -5.54 -5.21
CA PRO A 770 19.17 -6.65 -4.35
C PRO A 770 19.42 -6.21 -2.91
N SER A 771 19.44 -7.16 -1.97
CA SER A 771 19.79 -6.85 -0.58
C SER A 771 21.30 -6.69 -0.39
N GLU A 772 21.67 -5.62 0.31
CA GLU A 772 22.99 -5.31 0.84
C GLU A 772 23.53 -6.38 1.82
N HIS A 773 22.66 -7.25 2.35
CA HIS A 773 23.05 -8.36 3.23
C HIS A 773 23.52 -9.60 2.46
N SER A 774 23.40 -9.64 1.13
CA SER A 774 24.00 -10.67 0.26
C SER A 774 24.97 -10.01 -0.74
N PRO A 775 26.06 -9.39 -0.26
CA PRO A 775 26.88 -8.49 -1.07
C PRO A 775 27.53 -9.15 -2.28
N ARG A 776 27.86 -10.45 -2.23
CA ARG A 776 28.42 -11.17 -3.40
C ARG A 776 27.34 -11.50 -4.40
N SER A 777 26.18 -11.96 -3.93
CA SER A 777 25.02 -12.28 -4.75
C SER A 777 24.49 -11.05 -5.49
N ALA A 778 24.44 -9.89 -4.83
CA ALA A 778 24.08 -8.60 -5.41
C ALA A 778 25.02 -8.19 -6.57
N MET A 779 26.32 -8.48 -6.47
CA MET A 779 27.28 -8.18 -7.54
C MET A 779 27.19 -9.18 -8.72
N VAL A 780 26.91 -10.46 -8.47
CA VAL A 780 26.66 -11.44 -9.54
C VAL A 780 25.34 -11.12 -10.27
N LEU A 781 24.28 -10.71 -9.55
CA LEU A 781 23.05 -10.17 -10.15
C LEU A 781 23.33 -8.95 -11.03
N LYS A 782 24.17 -8.01 -10.56
CA LYS A 782 24.59 -6.85 -11.37
C LYS A 782 25.31 -7.28 -12.66
N LYS A 783 26.27 -8.21 -12.60
CA LYS A 783 26.95 -8.78 -13.79
C LYS A 783 25.93 -9.39 -14.77
N ILE A 784 25.00 -10.22 -14.28
CA ILE A 784 23.97 -10.85 -15.11
C ILE A 784 23.07 -9.79 -15.79
N PHE A 785 22.70 -8.72 -15.08
CA PHE A 785 21.96 -7.60 -15.69
C PHE A 785 22.78 -6.92 -16.79
N ASP A 786 23.95 -6.40 -16.44
CA ASP A 786 24.78 -5.59 -17.34
C ASP A 786 25.18 -6.34 -18.63
N GLU A 787 25.44 -7.66 -18.54
CA GLU A 787 25.89 -8.50 -19.67
C GLU A 787 24.76 -9.23 -20.42
N TYR A 788 23.71 -9.72 -19.74
CA TYR A 788 22.68 -10.61 -20.33
C TYR A 788 21.31 -9.95 -20.52
N LEU A 789 21.02 -8.83 -19.87
CA LEU A 789 19.79 -8.08 -20.12
C LEU A 789 20.04 -6.91 -21.07
N ASP A 790 19.09 -5.99 -21.10
CA ASP A 790 19.04 -4.84 -21.98
C ASP A 790 18.89 -3.60 -21.10
N ASN A 791 19.98 -2.86 -20.97
CA ASN A 791 20.17 -1.85 -19.92
C ASN A 791 19.32 -0.57 -20.16
N ASP A 792 18.65 -0.46 -21.32
CA ASP A 792 17.58 0.51 -21.57
C ASP A 792 16.24 0.13 -20.92
N CYS A 793 16.07 -1.15 -20.56
CA CYS A 793 14.81 -1.75 -20.08
C CYS A 793 14.91 -2.31 -18.66
N TYR A 794 16.07 -2.81 -18.25
CA TYR A 794 16.28 -3.50 -16.98
C TYR A 794 17.62 -3.08 -16.38
N ILE A 795 17.64 -2.58 -15.14
CA ILE A 795 18.87 -2.19 -14.45
C ILE A 795 18.93 -2.79 -13.05
N CYS A 796 20.14 -3.06 -12.57
CA CYS A 796 20.42 -3.39 -11.19
C CYS A 796 20.97 -2.15 -10.47
N VAL A 797 20.35 -1.78 -9.35
CA VAL A 797 20.76 -0.67 -8.47
C VAL A 797 21.14 -1.26 -7.13
N ASN A 798 22.44 -1.41 -6.91
CA ASN A 798 22.99 -1.85 -5.63
C ASN A 798 23.07 -0.67 -4.65
N GLY A 799 22.85 -0.93 -3.38
CA GLY A 799 22.88 0.09 -2.33
C GLY A 799 22.23 -0.40 -1.04
N ALA A 800 22.23 0.45 -0.02
CA ALA A 800 21.61 0.19 1.27
C ALA A 800 20.33 1.04 1.43
N LEU A 801 20.15 1.63 2.61
CA LEU A 801 18.96 2.40 2.97
C LEU A 801 18.78 3.69 2.15
N ASP A 802 19.85 4.39 1.78
CA ASP A 802 19.75 5.71 1.15
C ASP A 802 19.40 5.61 -0.35
N GLU A 803 19.95 4.64 -1.06
CA GLU A 803 19.54 4.28 -2.42
C GLU A 803 18.10 3.73 -2.43
N THR A 804 17.71 2.95 -1.41
CA THR A 804 16.33 2.45 -1.27
C THR A 804 15.33 3.58 -1.04
N LYS A 805 15.66 4.57 -0.19
CA LYS A 805 14.85 5.80 -0.03
C LYS A 805 14.73 6.54 -1.36
N TYR A 806 15.86 6.78 -2.04
CA TYR A 806 15.90 7.52 -3.30
C TYR A 806 15.03 6.86 -4.37
N LEU A 807 15.12 5.54 -4.54
CA LEU A 807 14.23 4.78 -5.41
C LEU A 807 12.75 4.94 -5.01
N MET A 808 12.43 4.90 -3.72
CA MET A 808 11.06 5.07 -3.23
C MET A 808 10.53 6.52 -3.32
N ASP A 809 11.37 7.51 -3.61
CA ASP A 809 10.95 8.87 -4.02
C ASP A 809 10.62 8.98 -5.52
N LEU A 810 10.96 7.99 -6.34
CA LEU A 810 10.65 7.95 -7.77
C LEU A 810 9.28 7.33 -8.05
N LYS A 811 8.56 7.84 -9.07
CA LYS A 811 7.21 7.36 -9.42
C LYS A 811 7.28 6.04 -10.20
N PHE A 812 7.32 4.92 -9.50
CA PHE A 812 7.11 3.60 -10.11
C PHE A 812 5.62 3.36 -10.43
N ASP A 813 5.37 2.42 -11.34
CA ASP A 813 4.01 2.03 -11.75
C ASP A 813 3.56 0.75 -11.00
N LYS A 814 4.50 0.02 -10.37
CA LYS A 814 4.29 -0.93 -9.25
C LYS A 814 5.59 -1.11 -8.45
N VAL A 815 5.49 -1.37 -7.14
CA VAL A 815 6.62 -1.80 -6.29
C VAL A 815 6.39 -3.24 -5.83
N VAL A 816 7.45 -4.04 -5.83
CA VAL A 816 7.52 -5.38 -5.21
C VAL A 816 8.53 -5.32 -4.07
N PHE A 817 8.18 -5.86 -2.92
CA PHE A 817 9.09 -6.01 -1.79
C PHE A 817 8.95 -7.39 -1.15
N THR A 818 10.08 -8.04 -0.90
CA THR A 818 10.14 -9.24 -0.06
C THR A 818 10.96 -8.95 1.20
N GLY A 819 10.42 -9.23 2.38
CA GLY A 819 11.14 -9.05 3.65
C GLY A 819 10.27 -8.87 4.89
N GLY A 820 10.83 -8.29 5.96
CA GLY A 820 10.15 -8.21 7.26
C GLY A 820 8.93 -7.26 7.29
N LYS A 821 7.89 -7.64 8.06
CA LYS A 821 6.60 -6.92 8.18
C LYS A 821 6.76 -5.40 8.42
N LYS A 822 7.71 -5.01 9.30
CA LYS A 822 8.02 -3.60 9.65
C LYS A 822 8.47 -2.78 8.43
N THR A 823 9.32 -3.33 7.56
CA THR A 823 9.79 -2.66 6.33
C THR A 823 8.71 -2.65 5.24
N GLY A 824 7.93 -3.72 5.14
CA GLY A 824 6.77 -3.77 4.23
C GLY A 824 5.77 -2.66 4.48
N ALA A 825 5.46 -2.36 5.75
CA ALA A 825 4.60 -1.23 6.14
C ALA A 825 5.16 0.14 5.74
N ILE A 826 6.48 0.36 5.89
CA ILE A 826 7.16 1.59 5.45
C ILE A 826 7.05 1.76 3.93
N ILE A 827 7.29 0.67 3.18
CA ILE A 827 7.20 0.68 1.71
C ILE A 827 5.76 0.92 1.24
N ALA A 828 4.76 0.31 1.88
CA ALA A 828 3.35 0.58 1.60
C ALA A 828 2.97 2.05 1.85
N THR A 829 3.37 2.60 3.00
CA THR A 829 3.13 4.01 3.38
C THR A 829 3.77 4.96 2.36
N LYS A 830 4.97 4.64 1.88
CA LYS A 830 5.69 5.46 0.90
C LYS A 830 5.12 5.33 -0.51
N ALA A 831 4.73 4.13 -0.93
CA ALA A 831 4.07 3.89 -2.23
C ALA A 831 2.70 4.59 -2.32
N ALA A 832 1.95 4.66 -1.22
CA ALA A 832 0.66 5.34 -1.13
C ALA A 832 0.76 6.84 -1.48
N GLN A 833 1.86 7.52 -1.12
CA GLN A 833 2.09 8.94 -1.46
C GLN A 833 2.06 9.23 -2.97
N SER A 834 2.27 8.21 -3.81
CA SER A 834 2.30 8.30 -5.27
C SER A 834 1.21 7.46 -5.95
N LEU A 835 0.25 6.93 -5.17
CA LEU A 835 -0.76 5.96 -5.60
C LEU A 835 -0.15 4.80 -6.41
N THR A 836 1.00 4.29 -5.95
CA THR A 836 1.69 3.16 -6.59
C THR A 836 1.22 1.86 -5.95
N PRO A 837 0.67 0.89 -6.71
CA PRO A 837 0.31 -0.41 -6.16
C PRO A 837 1.55 -1.15 -5.67
N VAL A 838 1.38 -1.95 -4.63
CA VAL A 838 2.43 -2.81 -4.05
C VAL A 838 2.13 -4.29 -4.30
N LEU A 839 3.17 -5.10 -4.20
CA LEU A 839 3.11 -6.54 -3.94
C LEU A 839 4.09 -6.78 -2.78
N LEU A 840 3.59 -7.29 -1.67
CA LEU A 840 4.36 -7.47 -0.44
C LEU A 840 4.40 -8.96 -0.09
N GLU A 841 5.59 -9.54 -0.11
CA GLU A 841 5.87 -10.91 0.34
C GLU A 841 6.57 -10.82 1.70
N LEU A 842 5.84 -11.08 2.78
CA LEU A 842 6.34 -10.84 4.15
C LEU A 842 6.41 -12.15 4.94
N GLY A 843 7.25 -12.13 5.97
CA GLY A 843 7.35 -13.23 6.93
C GLY A 843 6.11 -13.37 7.83
N GLY A 844 6.10 -14.38 8.68
CA GLY A 844 5.02 -14.69 9.63
C GLY A 844 5.44 -15.72 10.66
N GLN A 845 4.60 -15.98 11.67
CA GLN A 845 4.85 -17.05 12.63
C GLN A 845 4.07 -18.31 12.22
N ASN A 846 4.68 -19.10 11.34
CA ASN A 846 4.03 -20.20 10.65
C ASN A 846 3.85 -21.43 11.58
N PRO A 847 2.60 -21.89 11.84
CA PRO A 847 2.33 -23.07 12.64
C PRO A 847 2.53 -24.37 11.84
N ALA A 848 2.97 -25.41 12.56
CA ALA A 848 2.81 -26.80 12.14
C ALA A 848 1.95 -27.58 13.16
N PHE A 849 0.93 -28.30 12.71
CA PHE A 849 0.06 -29.13 13.56
C PHE A 849 0.44 -30.61 13.43
N VAL A 850 0.60 -31.33 14.55
CA VAL A 850 0.88 -32.78 14.59
C VAL A 850 -0.14 -33.48 15.50
N THR A 851 -1.00 -34.28 14.89
CA THR A 851 -2.08 -35.05 15.54
C THR A 851 -1.69 -36.52 15.76
N LYS A 852 -2.45 -37.27 16.56
CA LYS A 852 -2.23 -38.70 16.82
C LYS A 852 -2.37 -39.62 15.60
N ASN A 853 -3.00 -39.16 14.53
CA ASN A 853 -3.19 -39.93 13.29
C ASN A 853 -2.00 -39.77 12.31
N THR A 854 -0.89 -39.23 12.79
CA THR A 854 0.32 -38.89 12.01
C THR A 854 1.38 -39.99 12.09
N ASP A 855 2.05 -40.29 10.97
CA ASP A 855 3.40 -40.88 11.01
C ASP A 855 4.38 -39.84 11.57
N LEU A 856 4.69 -39.94 12.87
CA LEU A 856 5.59 -39.02 13.57
C LEU A 856 6.99 -39.00 12.98
N LYS A 857 7.47 -40.10 12.40
CA LYS A 857 8.80 -40.20 11.76
C LYS A 857 8.82 -39.50 10.41
N MET A 858 7.71 -39.54 9.66
CA MET A 858 7.49 -38.71 8.47
C MET A 858 7.40 -37.22 8.84
N ALA A 859 6.62 -36.85 9.85
CA ALA A 859 6.46 -35.47 10.28
C ALA A 859 7.77 -34.86 10.77
N ALA A 860 8.47 -35.55 11.69
CA ALA A 860 9.79 -35.15 12.18
C ALA A 860 10.79 -34.95 11.02
N ARG A 861 10.85 -35.90 10.07
CA ARG A 861 11.75 -35.82 8.90
C ARG A 861 11.48 -34.60 8.02
N ARG A 862 10.20 -34.32 7.73
CA ARG A 862 9.77 -33.21 6.85
C ARG A 862 9.94 -31.85 7.49
N LEU A 863 9.54 -31.71 8.75
CA LEU A 863 9.72 -30.48 9.53
C LEU A 863 11.21 -30.18 9.74
N MET A 864 12.02 -31.17 10.12
CA MET A 864 13.47 -30.99 10.30
C MET A 864 14.17 -30.55 9.01
N TRP A 865 13.83 -31.16 7.86
CA TRP A 865 14.44 -30.78 6.57
C TRP A 865 14.12 -29.32 6.21
N GLN A 866 12.85 -28.92 6.33
CA GLN A 866 12.38 -27.56 6.08
C GLN A 866 13.02 -26.52 7.04
N LYS A 867 13.53 -26.97 8.19
CA LYS A 867 14.16 -26.13 9.20
C LYS A 867 15.68 -26.05 9.10
N CYS A 868 16.33 -27.08 8.56
CA CYS A 868 17.74 -27.04 8.20
C CYS A 868 18.00 -26.21 6.93
N LEU A 869 17.04 -26.18 5.99
CA LEU A 869 17.14 -25.44 4.73
C LEU A 869 17.49 -23.96 4.96
N ASN A 870 18.58 -23.47 4.37
CA ASN A 870 19.15 -22.14 4.58
C ASN A 870 19.33 -21.75 6.07
N ALA A 871 19.59 -22.73 6.94
CA ALA A 871 19.56 -22.60 8.40
C ALA A 871 18.27 -21.94 8.92
N GLY A 872 17.11 -22.30 8.36
CA GLY A 872 15.79 -21.84 8.79
C GLY A 872 15.49 -20.37 8.46
N GLN A 873 16.36 -19.68 7.72
CA GLN A 873 16.19 -18.30 7.25
C GLN A 873 15.23 -18.29 6.03
N VAL A 874 13.98 -18.70 6.26
CA VAL A 874 12.94 -18.86 5.22
C VAL A 874 11.62 -18.34 5.77
N CYS A 875 10.96 -17.42 5.06
CA CYS A 875 9.66 -16.84 5.46
C CYS A 875 8.51 -17.87 5.53
N LEU A 876 8.70 -19.03 4.91
CA LEU A 876 7.80 -20.18 4.95
C LEU A 876 8.20 -21.21 6.03
N SER A 877 9.36 -21.08 6.69
CA SER A 877 9.82 -22.03 7.71
C SER A 877 8.84 -22.07 8.88
N HIS A 878 8.58 -23.24 9.45
CA HIS A 878 7.79 -23.31 10.67
C HIS A 878 8.53 -22.66 11.85
N ASN A 879 7.81 -21.92 12.69
CA ASN A 879 8.38 -21.28 13.88
C ASN A 879 8.01 -22.06 15.15
N TYR A 880 6.86 -22.73 15.15
CA TYR A 880 6.41 -23.58 16.24
C TYR A 880 5.62 -24.78 15.72
N VAL A 881 5.73 -25.90 16.44
CA VAL A 881 4.97 -27.13 16.18
C VAL A 881 4.01 -27.37 17.34
N LEU A 882 2.72 -27.28 17.05
CA LEU A 882 1.62 -27.69 17.93
C LEU A 882 1.51 -29.22 17.88
N VAL A 883 1.77 -29.90 19.00
CA VAL A 883 1.79 -31.38 19.08
C VAL A 883 0.77 -31.86 20.11
N GLU A 884 -0.05 -32.87 19.78
CA GLU A 884 -0.98 -33.45 20.75
C GLU A 884 -0.19 -33.97 21.98
N ARG A 885 -0.60 -33.59 23.20
CA ARG A 885 0.17 -33.82 24.44
C ARG A 885 0.59 -35.29 24.64
N SER A 886 -0.21 -36.23 24.14
CA SER A 886 0.04 -37.69 24.15
C SER A 886 1.24 -38.17 23.31
N LEU A 887 1.80 -37.30 22.46
CA LEU A 887 2.82 -37.64 21.45
C LEU A 887 4.16 -36.94 21.68
N VAL A 888 4.22 -35.93 22.54
CA VAL A 888 5.34 -34.97 22.63
C VAL A 888 6.70 -35.67 22.77
N ASP A 889 6.86 -36.58 23.73
CA ASP A 889 8.12 -37.31 23.94
C ASP A 889 8.50 -38.21 22.74
N LYS A 890 7.52 -38.81 22.07
CA LYS A 890 7.74 -39.62 20.85
C LYS A 890 8.17 -38.76 19.68
N PHE A 891 7.54 -37.60 19.49
CA PHE A 891 7.91 -36.64 18.45
C PHE A 891 9.31 -36.07 18.70
N ILE A 892 9.65 -35.71 19.93
CA ILE A 892 11.02 -35.29 20.33
C ILE A 892 12.05 -36.40 20.05
N THR A 893 11.68 -37.67 20.29
CA THR A 893 12.53 -38.84 20.01
C THR A 893 12.80 -38.99 18.51
N GLU A 894 11.76 -38.93 17.67
CA GLU A 894 11.91 -38.99 16.20
C GLU A 894 12.67 -37.78 15.64
N VAL A 895 12.43 -36.56 16.15
CA VAL A 895 13.17 -35.36 15.74
C VAL A 895 14.67 -35.49 16.07
N ASN A 896 15.02 -35.99 17.25
CA ASN A 896 16.41 -36.28 17.62
C ASN A 896 17.03 -37.40 16.76
N ALA A 897 16.26 -38.43 16.39
CA ALA A 897 16.73 -39.51 15.51
C ALA A 897 16.98 -39.00 14.07
N VAL A 898 16.11 -38.14 13.55
CA VAL A 898 16.30 -37.47 12.26
C VAL A 898 17.52 -36.54 12.29
N TYR A 899 17.71 -35.76 13.36
CA TYR A 899 18.88 -34.87 13.46
C TYR A 899 20.21 -35.64 13.35
N ARG A 900 20.36 -36.74 14.08
CA ARG A 900 21.53 -37.64 13.98
C ARG A 900 21.69 -38.29 12.60
N THR A 901 20.60 -38.43 11.85
CA THR A 901 20.61 -38.96 10.48
C THR A 901 21.05 -37.91 9.46
N PHE A 902 20.62 -36.66 9.63
CA PHE A 902 20.99 -35.55 8.74
C PHE A 902 22.38 -34.97 9.03
N MET A 903 22.77 -34.94 10.31
CA MET A 903 24.00 -34.33 10.79
C MET A 903 24.80 -35.33 11.66
N PRO A 904 25.30 -36.44 11.09
CA PRO A 904 25.98 -37.50 11.85
C PRO A 904 27.25 -37.02 12.57
N ASN A 905 27.91 -35.99 12.02
CA ASN A 905 29.10 -35.35 12.60
C ASN A 905 28.74 -34.04 13.37
N GLY A 906 27.45 -33.78 13.63
CA GLY A 906 26.95 -32.50 14.14
C GLY A 906 26.77 -31.43 13.05
N ALA A 907 25.92 -30.43 13.31
CA ALA A 907 25.57 -29.42 12.30
C ALA A 907 26.71 -28.44 11.97
N LYS A 908 27.68 -28.23 12.87
CA LYS A 908 28.77 -27.27 12.65
C LYS A 908 29.73 -27.72 11.54
N GLU A 909 30.15 -28.97 11.60
CA GLU A 909 31.06 -29.63 10.66
C GLU A 909 30.35 -30.07 9.35
N SER A 910 29.04 -29.84 9.22
CA SER A 910 28.28 -30.21 8.03
C SER A 910 28.54 -29.23 6.89
N PRO A 911 29.03 -29.68 5.72
CA PRO A 911 29.24 -28.81 4.55
C PRO A 911 27.93 -28.36 3.91
N ASP A 912 26.80 -28.97 4.28
CA ASP A 912 25.45 -28.64 3.79
C ASP A 912 24.67 -27.69 4.70
N PHE A 913 25.19 -27.35 5.88
CA PHE A 913 24.49 -26.47 6.83
C PHE A 913 24.94 -25.00 6.74
N SER A 914 24.02 -24.15 6.27
CA SER A 914 24.22 -22.71 6.13
C SER A 914 24.51 -22.00 7.47
N ARG A 915 24.97 -20.75 7.40
CA ARG A 915 25.23 -19.87 8.54
C ARG A 915 24.23 -18.70 8.57
N ILE A 916 24.12 -18.02 9.71
CA ILE A 916 23.27 -16.83 9.84
C ILE A 916 23.90 -15.66 9.08
N VAL A 917 23.11 -14.96 8.26
CA VAL A 917 23.60 -13.97 7.28
C VAL A 917 24.49 -12.85 7.85
N ASN A 918 24.28 -12.44 9.10
CA ASN A 918 25.12 -11.44 9.77
C ASN A 918 24.92 -11.43 11.30
N LYS A 919 25.83 -10.74 11.99
CA LYS A 919 25.81 -10.55 13.45
C LYS A 919 24.47 -10.06 14.00
N THR A 920 23.79 -9.12 13.35
CA THR A 920 22.51 -8.56 13.84
C THR A 920 21.40 -9.63 13.86
N HIS A 921 21.37 -10.51 12.87
CA HIS A 921 20.45 -11.65 12.87
C HIS A 921 20.88 -12.71 13.89
N PHE A 922 22.19 -12.99 14.00
CA PHE A 922 22.74 -13.93 14.98
C PHE A 922 22.41 -13.50 16.42
N ASP A 923 22.71 -12.26 16.80
CA ASP A 923 22.47 -11.70 18.13
C ASP A 923 20.99 -11.77 18.52
N ARG A 924 20.08 -11.51 17.57
CA ARG A 924 18.63 -11.61 17.78
C ARG A 924 18.18 -13.06 18.01
N ILE A 925 18.61 -14.00 17.17
CA ILE A 925 18.24 -15.42 17.29
C ILE A 925 18.83 -16.01 18.58
N LYS A 926 20.07 -15.65 18.91
CA LYS A 926 20.68 -15.99 20.20
C LYS A 926 19.88 -15.41 21.36
N ALA A 927 19.45 -14.15 21.29
CA ALA A 927 18.61 -13.54 22.33
C ALA A 927 17.24 -14.21 22.49
N MET A 928 16.66 -14.81 21.43
CA MET A 928 15.45 -15.64 21.58
C MET A 928 15.73 -16.90 22.41
N LEU A 929 16.85 -17.58 22.17
CA LEU A 929 17.29 -18.73 22.97
C LEU A 929 17.66 -18.34 24.41
N ASP A 930 18.48 -17.30 24.60
CA ASP A 930 18.98 -16.86 25.91
C ASP A 930 17.86 -16.45 26.89
N ASN A 931 16.70 -16.01 26.37
CA ASN A 931 15.56 -15.55 27.17
C ASN A 931 14.43 -16.58 27.30
N THR A 932 14.57 -17.79 26.74
CA THR A 932 13.51 -18.81 26.83
C THR A 932 13.38 -19.34 28.25
N LYS A 933 12.13 -19.63 28.65
CA LYS A 933 11.80 -20.39 29.86
C LYS A 933 11.49 -21.84 29.51
N GLY A 934 11.37 -22.15 28.22
CA GLY A 934 11.22 -23.51 27.70
C GLY A 934 12.46 -24.37 27.92
N LYS A 935 12.29 -25.67 27.71
CA LYS A 935 13.35 -26.67 27.82
C LYS A 935 13.93 -26.94 26.43
N ILE A 936 15.22 -26.69 26.23
CA ILE A 936 15.92 -27.17 25.03
C ILE A 936 15.87 -28.72 25.04
N VAL A 937 15.33 -29.31 23.97
CA VAL A 937 15.15 -30.77 23.82
C VAL A 937 15.93 -31.35 22.63
N MET A 938 16.58 -30.48 21.86
CA MET A 938 17.58 -30.82 20.84
C MET A 938 18.42 -29.58 20.53
N GLY A 939 19.71 -29.75 20.27
CA GLY A 939 20.63 -28.69 19.86
C GLY A 939 20.98 -27.71 20.99
N GLY A 940 21.17 -26.44 20.62
CA GLY A 940 21.49 -25.34 21.53
C GLY A 940 22.91 -24.77 21.39
N ALA A 941 23.80 -25.38 20.61
CA ALA A 941 25.14 -24.82 20.39
C ALA A 941 25.12 -23.56 19.50
N VAL A 942 25.95 -22.58 19.83
CA VAL A 942 26.11 -21.32 19.09
C VAL A 942 27.59 -20.93 19.00
N ASP A 943 28.00 -20.34 17.87
CA ASP A 943 29.34 -19.79 17.65
C ASP A 943 29.24 -18.47 16.87
N GLU A 944 29.58 -17.37 17.54
CA GLU A 944 29.53 -16.01 16.97
C GLU A 944 30.59 -15.79 15.88
N SER A 945 31.70 -16.53 15.90
CA SER A 945 32.81 -16.34 14.96
C SER A 945 32.50 -16.83 13.54
N GLU A 946 31.58 -17.79 13.42
CA GLU A 946 31.07 -18.33 12.16
C GLU A 946 29.61 -17.94 11.88
N PHE A 947 28.99 -17.15 12.76
CA PHE A 947 27.54 -16.94 12.82
C PHE A 947 26.74 -18.27 12.78
N PHE A 948 27.25 -19.31 13.46
CA PHE A 948 26.65 -20.64 13.50
C PHE A 948 25.67 -20.77 14.67
N ILE A 949 24.46 -21.24 14.40
CA ILE A 949 23.46 -21.63 15.40
C ILE A 949 22.97 -23.03 15.04
N GLU A 950 23.06 -23.97 15.97
CA GLU A 950 22.65 -25.35 15.78
C GLU A 950 21.12 -25.47 15.58
N PRO A 951 20.62 -26.44 14.79
CA PRO A 951 19.20 -26.80 14.75
C PRO A 951 18.66 -27.10 16.15
N THR A 952 17.86 -26.16 16.70
CA THR A 952 17.48 -26.15 18.12
C THR A 952 15.98 -26.20 18.31
N ALA A 953 15.49 -27.27 18.95
CA ALA A 953 14.09 -27.44 19.32
C ALA A 953 13.89 -27.16 20.81
N VAL A 954 12.92 -26.30 21.14
CA VAL A 954 12.60 -25.89 22.52
C VAL A 954 11.17 -26.29 22.86
N LEU A 955 10.99 -27.10 23.90
CA LEU A 955 9.67 -27.43 24.45
C LEU A 955 9.17 -26.25 25.31
N VAL A 956 8.01 -25.68 24.96
CA VAL A 956 7.42 -24.50 25.62
C VAL A 956 5.97 -24.76 26.05
N ASP A 957 5.59 -24.23 27.22
CA ASP A 957 4.24 -24.36 27.80
C ASP A 957 3.40 -23.07 27.71
N SER A 958 3.92 -21.97 27.14
CA SER A 958 3.18 -20.72 26.95
C SER A 958 3.54 -20.01 25.65
N ILE A 959 2.57 -19.26 25.10
CA ILE A 959 2.74 -18.30 24.00
C ILE A 959 3.55 -17.06 24.39
N ASP A 960 3.73 -16.79 25.69
CA ASP A 960 4.51 -15.65 26.22
C ASP A 960 6.03 -15.92 26.27
N ASP A 961 6.49 -17.06 25.77
CA ASP A 961 7.92 -17.39 25.69
C ASP A 961 8.62 -16.61 24.56
N SER A 962 9.91 -16.30 24.71
CA SER A 962 10.70 -15.62 23.66
C SER A 962 10.71 -16.39 22.34
N MET A 963 10.61 -17.71 22.39
CA MET A 963 10.51 -18.60 21.22
C MET A 963 9.18 -18.50 20.47
N MET A 964 8.16 -17.90 21.09
CA MET A 964 6.81 -17.69 20.56
C MET A 964 6.49 -16.21 20.26
N ALA A 965 7.39 -15.28 20.60
CA ALA A 965 7.12 -13.83 20.57
C ALA A 965 7.37 -13.13 19.22
N GLU A 966 8.20 -13.69 18.34
CA GLU A 966 8.40 -13.18 16.97
C GLU A 966 8.84 -14.27 15.98
N GLU A 967 8.87 -13.93 14.69
CA GLU A 967 9.37 -14.81 13.61
C GLU A 967 10.85 -15.18 13.85
N SER A 968 11.12 -16.46 14.11
CA SER A 968 12.47 -16.90 14.47
C SER A 968 13.48 -16.78 13.32
N PHE A 969 13.06 -16.88 12.06
CA PHE A 969 13.87 -16.68 10.83
C PHE A 969 15.32 -17.21 10.95
N GLY A 970 15.43 -18.46 11.38
CA GLY A 970 16.67 -19.11 11.80
C GLY A 970 16.39 -20.56 12.22
N PRO A 971 17.41 -21.32 12.64
CA PRO A 971 17.32 -22.76 12.83
C PRO A 971 16.76 -23.13 14.21
N ILE A 972 15.90 -22.27 14.77
CA ILE A 972 15.31 -22.43 16.11
C ILE A 972 13.77 -22.46 16.03
N TRP A 973 13.14 -23.35 16.80
CA TRP A 973 11.68 -23.50 16.83
C TRP A 973 11.16 -24.03 18.16
N SER A 974 9.88 -23.74 18.40
CA SER A 974 9.13 -24.24 19.55
C SER A 974 8.47 -25.59 19.25
N ILE A 975 8.33 -26.42 20.27
CA ILE A 975 7.36 -27.52 20.35
C ILE A 975 6.39 -27.14 21.47
N MET A 976 5.10 -27.03 21.17
CA MET A 976 4.06 -26.62 22.13
C MET A 976 3.01 -27.73 22.25
N PRO A 977 2.83 -28.34 23.45
CA PRO A 977 1.79 -29.32 23.68
C PRO A 977 0.38 -28.72 23.65
N TYR A 978 -0.60 -29.43 23.08
CA TYR A 978 -2.03 -29.10 23.17
C TYR A 978 -2.88 -30.30 23.61
N ASP A 979 -4.04 -30.05 24.22
CA ASP A 979 -4.99 -31.09 24.65
C ASP A 979 -6.18 -31.26 23.69
N SER A 980 -6.52 -30.24 22.90
CA SER A 980 -7.51 -30.36 21.81
C SER A 980 -7.11 -29.63 20.52
N LEU A 981 -7.58 -30.12 19.37
CA LEU A 981 -7.30 -29.49 18.07
C LEU A 981 -7.94 -28.10 17.95
N ASP A 982 -9.06 -27.84 18.62
CA ASP A 982 -9.70 -26.51 18.65
C ASP A 982 -8.90 -25.51 19.50
N GLU A 983 -8.28 -25.96 20.59
CA GLU A 983 -7.30 -25.18 21.36
C GLU A 983 -6.06 -24.87 20.51
N ALA A 984 -5.51 -25.86 19.78
CA ALA A 984 -4.38 -25.66 18.89
C ALA A 984 -4.70 -24.63 17.78
N ILE A 985 -5.88 -24.71 17.16
CA ILE A 985 -6.37 -23.75 16.16
C ILE A 985 -6.51 -22.35 16.77
N LYS A 986 -7.05 -22.24 18.00
CA LYS A 986 -7.15 -20.97 18.72
C LYS A 986 -5.77 -20.37 19.03
N VAL A 987 -4.80 -21.19 19.46
CA VAL A 987 -3.41 -20.76 19.71
C VAL A 987 -2.77 -20.24 18.42
N ALA A 988 -2.90 -20.96 17.31
CA ALA A 988 -2.36 -20.52 16.02
C ALA A 988 -2.91 -19.14 15.61
N ASN A 989 -4.24 -19.00 15.62
CA ASN A 989 -4.93 -17.74 15.30
C ASN A 989 -4.64 -16.60 16.30
N GLN A 990 -4.14 -16.90 17.51
CA GLN A 990 -3.74 -15.91 18.50
C GLN A 990 -2.26 -15.48 18.35
N VAL A 991 -1.38 -16.37 17.89
CA VAL A 991 0.06 -16.09 17.69
C VAL A 991 0.30 -15.31 16.40
N ASP A 992 -0.29 -15.75 15.28
CA ASP A 992 -0.37 -14.96 14.04
C ASP A 992 -1.71 -15.27 13.38
N PRO A 993 -2.64 -14.29 13.26
CA PRO A 993 -3.92 -14.53 12.59
C PRO A 993 -3.78 -14.77 11.07
N THR A 994 -2.61 -14.50 10.48
CA THR A 994 -2.40 -14.49 9.02
C THR A 994 -0.95 -14.87 8.62
N PRO A 995 -0.40 -16.03 9.06
CA PRO A 995 0.95 -16.48 8.68
C PRO A 995 1.10 -16.69 7.18
N LEU A 996 2.34 -16.68 6.68
CA LEU A 996 2.60 -16.91 5.26
C LEU A 996 2.29 -18.37 4.89
N ALA A 997 2.62 -19.31 5.78
CA ALA A 997 2.42 -20.74 5.58
C ALA A 997 1.75 -21.43 6.78
N LEU A 998 1.08 -22.54 6.49
CA LEU A 998 0.38 -23.41 7.42
C LEU A 998 0.71 -24.88 7.11
N PHE A 999 1.13 -25.65 8.12
CA PHE A 999 1.43 -27.07 7.96
C PHE A 999 0.55 -27.92 8.87
N THR A 1000 0.01 -29.02 8.37
CA THR A 1000 -0.84 -29.92 9.16
C THR A 1000 -0.55 -31.38 8.86
N PHE A 1001 -0.42 -32.19 9.90
CA PHE A 1001 -0.15 -33.62 9.83
C PHE A 1001 -1.25 -34.35 10.63
N GLY A 1002 -1.94 -35.29 9.99
CA GLY A 1002 -3.12 -35.96 10.53
C GLY A 1002 -4.03 -36.56 9.48
N SER A 1003 -5.23 -36.97 9.90
CA SER A 1003 -6.27 -37.48 9.00
C SER A 1003 -6.79 -36.39 8.06
N ASP A 1004 -7.45 -36.77 6.96
CA ASP A 1004 -8.01 -35.80 6.03
C ASP A 1004 -9.07 -34.90 6.70
N GLU A 1005 -9.87 -35.43 7.63
CA GLU A 1005 -10.84 -34.66 8.42
C GLU A 1005 -10.16 -33.65 9.35
N GLU A 1006 -9.06 -34.03 10.02
CA GLU A 1006 -8.28 -33.14 10.88
C GLU A 1006 -7.60 -32.03 10.06
N ASN A 1007 -6.97 -32.40 8.93
CA ASN A 1007 -6.35 -31.47 8.01
C ASN A 1007 -7.37 -30.47 7.44
N GLN A 1008 -8.55 -30.94 6.99
CA GLN A 1008 -9.62 -30.05 6.52
C GLN A 1008 -10.19 -29.15 7.63
N ARG A 1009 -10.26 -29.63 8.89
CA ARG A 1009 -10.66 -28.80 10.04
C ARG A 1009 -9.67 -27.66 10.28
N VAL A 1010 -8.36 -27.94 10.23
CA VAL A 1010 -7.32 -26.90 10.36
C VAL A 1010 -7.40 -25.89 9.20
N LEU A 1011 -7.45 -26.38 7.95
CA LEU A 1011 -7.57 -25.53 6.75
C LEU A 1011 -8.83 -24.64 6.75
N SER A 1012 -9.93 -25.12 7.35
CA SER A 1012 -11.20 -24.37 7.41
C SER A 1012 -11.25 -23.31 8.51
N ASN A 1013 -10.28 -23.29 9.45
CA ASN A 1013 -10.32 -22.44 10.64
C ASN A 1013 -9.04 -21.63 10.88
N VAL A 1014 -7.98 -21.79 10.06
CA VAL A 1014 -6.75 -20.98 10.13
C VAL A 1014 -6.52 -20.31 8.77
N THR A 1015 -6.31 -19.00 8.78
CA THR A 1015 -6.06 -18.22 7.55
C THR A 1015 -4.56 -18.09 7.29
N SER A 1016 -4.08 -18.49 6.11
CA SER A 1016 -2.68 -18.34 5.71
C SER A 1016 -2.54 -17.98 4.22
N GLY A 1017 -1.34 -17.54 3.81
CA GLY A 1017 -1.03 -17.29 2.39
C GLY A 1017 -0.99 -18.59 1.56
N GLY A 1018 -0.36 -19.63 2.10
CA GLY A 1018 -0.35 -20.99 1.57
C GLY A 1018 -0.43 -22.05 2.68
N ALA A 1019 -0.70 -23.30 2.30
CA ALA A 1019 -0.80 -24.42 3.24
C ALA A 1019 -0.28 -25.73 2.64
N THR A 1020 0.16 -26.68 3.47
CA THR A 1020 0.53 -28.03 3.03
C THR A 1020 0.13 -29.09 4.07
N CYS A 1021 -0.54 -30.14 3.60
CA CYS A 1021 -0.92 -31.29 4.41
C CYS A 1021 0.13 -32.40 4.29
N ASN A 1022 0.49 -32.99 5.43
CA ASN A 1022 1.47 -34.06 5.60
C ASN A 1022 2.91 -33.77 5.08
N ASP A 1023 3.22 -32.52 4.72
CA ASP A 1023 4.54 -32.03 4.29
C ASP A 1023 4.71 -30.55 4.73
N ALA A 1024 5.96 -30.08 4.78
CA ALA A 1024 6.34 -28.80 5.37
C ALA A 1024 6.74 -27.71 4.34
N PHE A 1025 6.78 -27.98 3.03
CA PHE A 1025 7.19 -26.95 2.05
C PHE A 1025 6.48 -27.00 0.70
N PHE A 1026 5.87 -28.13 0.36
CA PHE A 1026 5.54 -28.48 -1.02
C PHE A 1026 4.70 -27.45 -1.80
N HIS A 1027 3.79 -26.71 -1.16
CA HIS A 1027 2.94 -25.73 -1.85
C HIS A 1027 3.72 -24.63 -2.61
N CYS A 1028 4.86 -24.18 -2.08
CA CYS A 1028 5.64 -23.12 -2.73
C CYS A 1028 6.51 -23.63 -3.88
N MET A 1029 6.82 -24.94 -3.91
CA MET A 1029 7.64 -25.59 -4.94
C MET A 1029 6.96 -25.68 -6.31
N MET A 1030 5.71 -25.24 -6.40
CA MET A 1030 4.92 -25.21 -7.63
C MET A 1030 4.94 -23.82 -8.25
N ASN A 1031 5.82 -23.58 -9.23
CA ASN A 1031 5.82 -22.37 -10.08
C ASN A 1031 4.50 -22.13 -10.87
N ALA A 1032 3.55 -23.07 -10.81
CA ALA A 1032 2.26 -23.02 -11.48
C ALA A 1032 1.10 -22.54 -10.59
N THR A 1033 1.32 -22.33 -9.29
CA THR A 1033 0.33 -21.84 -8.31
C THR A 1033 0.73 -20.46 -7.79
N PRO A 1034 -0.21 -19.64 -7.27
CA PRO A 1034 0.14 -18.34 -6.70
C PRO A 1034 0.93 -18.56 -5.40
N LEU A 1035 2.11 -17.95 -5.29
CA LEU A 1035 2.76 -17.72 -4.00
C LEU A 1035 2.46 -16.29 -3.58
N GLY A 1036 1.98 -16.08 -2.36
CA GLY A 1036 1.64 -14.76 -1.82
C GLY A 1036 1.15 -14.81 -0.38
N GLY A 1037 1.36 -13.73 0.36
CA GLY A 1037 0.86 -13.56 1.72
C GLY A 1037 -0.54 -12.95 1.80
N VAL A 1038 -1.12 -13.00 3.00
CA VAL A 1038 -2.43 -12.42 3.33
C VAL A 1038 -2.33 -11.62 4.62
N GLY A 1039 -3.08 -10.52 4.74
CA GLY A 1039 -3.11 -9.69 5.96
C GLY A 1039 -1.72 -9.21 6.38
N SER A 1040 -1.18 -9.76 7.47
CA SER A 1040 0.13 -9.36 8.00
C SER A 1040 1.32 -10.06 7.33
N SER A 1041 1.12 -11.19 6.64
CA SER A 1041 2.16 -11.89 5.86
C SER A 1041 2.27 -11.39 4.41
N GLY A 1042 1.36 -10.54 3.93
CA GLY A 1042 1.53 -9.93 2.61
C GLY A 1042 0.28 -9.44 1.93
N THR A 1043 0.45 -9.00 0.68
CA THR A 1043 -0.66 -8.68 -0.23
C THR A 1043 -0.21 -8.79 -1.69
N GLY A 1044 -1.08 -9.40 -2.50
CA GLY A 1044 -0.75 -9.83 -3.86
C GLY A 1044 -0.16 -11.24 -3.89
N SER A 1045 0.22 -11.69 -5.10
CA SER A 1045 0.88 -12.98 -5.32
C SER A 1045 1.60 -12.99 -6.67
N TYR A 1046 2.54 -13.94 -6.83
CA TYR A 1046 3.34 -14.16 -8.02
C TYR A 1046 3.57 -15.67 -8.26
N HIS A 1047 4.66 -16.03 -8.97
CA HIS A 1047 4.93 -17.29 -9.70
C HIS A 1047 4.17 -17.44 -11.04
N GLY A 1048 4.90 -17.79 -12.09
CA GLY A 1048 4.38 -18.21 -13.40
C GLY A 1048 3.34 -17.26 -14.01
N TYR A 1049 2.12 -17.79 -14.22
CA TYR A 1049 0.99 -17.01 -14.75
C TYR A 1049 0.57 -15.90 -13.78
N TYR A 1050 0.64 -16.13 -12.47
CA TYR A 1050 0.30 -15.15 -11.45
C TYR A 1050 1.32 -14.01 -11.43
N SER A 1051 2.61 -14.27 -11.63
CA SER A 1051 3.59 -13.20 -11.91
C SER A 1051 3.17 -12.36 -13.12
N PHE A 1052 2.87 -12.99 -14.26
CA PHE A 1052 2.45 -12.28 -15.47
C PHE A 1052 1.20 -11.41 -15.25
N LYS A 1053 0.20 -11.91 -14.51
CA LYS A 1053 -1.01 -11.14 -14.17
C LYS A 1053 -0.72 -10.03 -13.16
N ALA A 1054 0.10 -10.28 -12.14
CA ALA A 1054 0.47 -9.30 -11.12
C ALA A 1054 1.26 -8.09 -11.67
N PHE A 1055 1.92 -8.25 -12.83
CA PHE A 1055 2.62 -7.18 -13.55
C PHE A 1055 1.86 -6.64 -14.78
N SER A 1056 0.57 -6.98 -14.92
CA SER A 1056 -0.32 -6.52 -15.99
C SER A 1056 -1.55 -5.78 -15.45
N HIS A 1057 -2.02 -4.77 -16.17
CA HIS A 1057 -3.36 -4.21 -16.01
C HIS A 1057 -4.36 -5.02 -16.86
N GLN A 1058 -5.45 -5.49 -16.24
CA GLN A 1058 -6.57 -6.15 -16.92
C GLN A 1058 -7.53 -5.12 -17.52
N ARG A 1059 -7.25 -4.70 -18.76
CA ARG A 1059 -8.05 -3.70 -19.47
C ARG A 1059 -9.27 -4.33 -20.13
N VAL A 1060 -10.48 -3.96 -19.72
CA VAL A 1060 -11.70 -4.31 -20.46
C VAL A 1060 -11.79 -3.52 -21.76
N ILE A 1061 -12.05 -4.22 -22.87
CA ILE A 1061 -12.27 -3.62 -24.20
C ILE A 1061 -13.58 -4.14 -24.77
N ALA A 1062 -14.58 -3.25 -24.90
CA ALA A 1062 -15.80 -3.48 -25.67
C ALA A 1062 -15.74 -2.77 -27.02
N GLN A 1063 -16.38 -3.32 -28.04
CA GLN A 1063 -16.54 -2.73 -29.36
C GLN A 1063 -18.03 -2.67 -29.71
N VAL A 1064 -18.68 -1.53 -29.41
CA VAL A 1064 -20.07 -1.28 -29.78
C VAL A 1064 -20.19 -1.13 -31.30
N PRO A 1065 -20.92 -2.00 -32.02
CA PRO A 1065 -21.12 -1.85 -33.45
C PRO A 1065 -22.33 -0.96 -33.75
N ASN A 1066 -22.28 -0.14 -34.81
CA ASN A 1066 -23.31 0.85 -35.14
C ASN A 1066 -24.74 0.26 -35.24
N TRP A 1067 -24.89 -1.02 -35.60
CA TRP A 1067 -26.21 -1.67 -35.67
C TRP A 1067 -26.84 -1.91 -34.28
N ALA A 1068 -26.03 -2.06 -33.24
CA ALA A 1068 -26.50 -2.29 -31.87
C ALA A 1068 -27.04 -1.03 -31.21
N ASP A 1069 -26.81 0.15 -31.80
CA ASP A 1069 -27.38 1.42 -31.36
C ASP A 1069 -28.92 1.35 -31.26
N LYS A 1070 -29.57 0.58 -32.15
CA LYS A 1070 -31.01 0.29 -32.12
C LYS A 1070 -31.46 -0.54 -30.91
N ILE A 1071 -30.57 -1.36 -30.33
CA ILE A 1071 -30.83 -2.12 -29.09
C ILE A 1071 -30.53 -1.23 -27.88
N LEU A 1072 -29.50 -0.39 -27.98
CA LEU A 1072 -29.11 0.57 -26.95
C LEU A 1072 -30.01 1.81 -26.88
N ARG A 1073 -30.96 2.00 -27.81
CA ARG A 1073 -31.91 3.14 -27.85
C ARG A 1073 -32.58 3.43 -26.51
N VAL A 1074 -32.82 2.40 -25.69
CA VAL A 1074 -33.32 2.50 -24.31
C VAL A 1074 -32.55 3.51 -23.43
N ARG A 1075 -31.26 3.75 -23.70
CA ARG A 1075 -30.40 4.69 -22.93
C ARG A 1075 -30.45 6.14 -23.41
N TYR A 1076 -31.16 6.43 -24.49
CA TYR A 1076 -31.20 7.77 -25.09
C TYR A 1076 -32.48 8.51 -24.71
N MET A 1077 -32.37 9.82 -24.59
CA MET A 1077 -33.52 10.70 -24.39
C MET A 1077 -34.24 11.00 -25.73
N PRO A 1078 -35.57 11.23 -25.72
CA PRO A 1078 -36.48 10.99 -24.59
C PRO A 1078 -36.59 9.48 -24.31
N TYR A 1079 -36.71 9.13 -23.03
CA TYR A 1079 -36.79 7.74 -22.58
C TYR A 1079 -38.14 7.10 -22.93
N SER A 1080 -38.21 5.76 -22.90
CA SER A 1080 -39.45 5.02 -23.18
C SER A 1080 -39.57 3.77 -22.34
N PHE A 1081 -40.61 3.69 -21.50
CA PHE A 1081 -40.95 2.49 -20.72
C PHE A 1081 -41.16 1.26 -21.61
N ALA A 1082 -41.68 1.43 -22.83
CA ALA A 1082 -41.87 0.32 -23.78
C ALA A 1082 -40.54 -0.28 -24.26
N GLU A 1083 -39.50 0.54 -24.39
CA GLU A 1083 -38.13 0.09 -24.74
C GLU A 1083 -37.43 -0.50 -23.51
N LEU A 1084 -37.60 0.10 -22.33
CA LEU A 1084 -37.09 -0.42 -21.06
C LEU A 1084 -37.66 -1.81 -20.74
N VAL A 1085 -38.96 -2.05 -20.95
CA VAL A 1085 -39.59 -3.37 -20.79
C VAL A 1085 -39.07 -4.39 -21.82
N ARG A 1086 -38.68 -3.98 -23.03
CA ARG A 1086 -38.02 -4.86 -24.00
C ARG A 1086 -36.60 -5.20 -23.57
N PHE A 1087 -35.83 -4.22 -23.08
CA PHE A 1087 -34.46 -4.42 -22.61
C PHE A 1087 -34.41 -5.30 -21.34
N ARG A 1088 -35.30 -5.05 -20.36
CA ARG A 1088 -35.43 -5.87 -19.13
C ARG A 1088 -35.73 -7.35 -19.41
N LYS A 1089 -36.32 -7.71 -20.55
CA LYS A 1089 -36.54 -9.13 -20.96
C LYS A 1089 -35.27 -9.85 -21.42
N LEU A 1090 -34.18 -9.15 -21.69
CA LEU A 1090 -32.87 -9.73 -22.03
C LEU A 1090 -31.99 -9.96 -20.80
N ALA A 1091 -32.29 -9.28 -19.69
CA ALA A 1091 -31.56 -9.40 -18.43
C ALA A 1091 -31.86 -10.73 -17.71
N PRO A 1092 -30.94 -11.25 -16.88
CA PRO A 1092 -31.23 -12.37 -16.00
C PRO A 1092 -32.38 -12.02 -15.04
N THR A 1093 -33.31 -12.96 -14.85
CA THR A 1093 -34.40 -12.84 -13.87
C THR A 1093 -34.12 -13.74 -12.66
N PRO A 1094 -34.44 -13.32 -11.42
CA PRO A 1094 -34.15 -14.08 -10.21
C PRO A 1094 -34.52 -15.56 -10.32
N ASN A 1095 -33.63 -16.44 -9.86
CA ASN A 1095 -33.86 -17.88 -9.73
C ASN A 1095 -34.32 -18.29 -8.33
N PHE A 1096 -34.56 -17.30 -7.45
CA PHE A 1096 -35.04 -17.41 -6.08
C PHE A 1096 -36.33 -16.60 -5.86
N ASP A 1097 -37.05 -16.87 -4.78
CA ASP A 1097 -38.18 -16.06 -4.27
C ASP A 1097 -37.73 -14.99 -3.26
N ARG A 1098 -38.68 -14.27 -2.64
CA ARG A 1098 -38.38 -13.22 -1.65
C ARG A 1098 -37.73 -13.76 -0.37
N ASP A 1099 -37.94 -15.04 -0.09
CA ASP A 1099 -37.39 -15.75 1.07
C ASP A 1099 -36.05 -16.44 0.76
N GLY A 1100 -35.53 -16.25 -0.47
CA GLY A 1100 -34.23 -16.77 -0.93
C GLY A 1100 -34.25 -18.20 -1.47
N ASN A 1101 -35.40 -18.89 -1.49
CA ASN A 1101 -35.48 -20.29 -1.93
C ASN A 1101 -35.39 -20.40 -3.46
N VAL A 1102 -34.64 -21.37 -3.97
CA VAL A 1102 -34.39 -21.53 -5.43
C VAL A 1102 -35.64 -22.03 -6.18
N THR A 1103 -36.44 -21.10 -6.68
CA THR A 1103 -37.66 -21.36 -7.46
C THR A 1103 -37.40 -22.04 -8.80
N LYS A 1104 -36.27 -21.73 -9.47
CA LYS A 1104 -35.92 -22.29 -10.81
C LYS A 1104 -35.08 -23.57 -10.75
N GLY A 1105 -35.34 -24.42 -9.75
CA GLY A 1105 -34.70 -25.74 -9.62
C GLY A 1105 -35.19 -26.76 -10.65
N LEU A 1106 -34.75 -28.03 -10.52
CA LEU A 1106 -35.05 -29.11 -11.48
C LEU A 1106 -36.55 -29.26 -11.82
N LYS A 1107 -37.43 -29.09 -10.82
CA LYS A 1107 -38.90 -29.13 -11.00
C LYS A 1107 -39.40 -28.05 -11.97
N TYR A 1108 -38.84 -26.84 -11.93
CA TYR A 1108 -39.19 -25.76 -12.87
C TYR A 1108 -38.77 -26.12 -14.30
N TRP A 1109 -37.58 -26.67 -14.51
CA TRP A 1109 -37.10 -27.05 -15.85
C TRP A 1109 -37.85 -28.25 -16.43
N ILE A 1110 -38.19 -29.25 -15.62
CA ILE A 1110 -39.08 -30.35 -16.01
C ILE A 1110 -40.47 -29.79 -16.38
N GLY A 1111 -41.03 -28.90 -15.57
CA GLY A 1111 -42.30 -28.23 -15.87
C GLY A 1111 -42.25 -27.40 -17.16
N LEU A 1112 -41.17 -26.66 -17.38
CA LEU A 1112 -40.94 -25.85 -18.58
C LEU A 1112 -40.85 -26.72 -19.85
N LEU A 1113 -40.16 -27.85 -19.78
CA LEU A 1113 -40.08 -28.84 -20.86
C LEU A 1113 -41.44 -29.47 -21.15
N LEU A 1114 -42.09 -30.06 -20.14
CA LEU A 1114 -43.37 -30.75 -20.30
C LEU A 1114 -44.48 -29.82 -20.81
N THR A 1115 -44.48 -28.56 -20.38
CA THR A 1115 -45.49 -27.57 -20.81
C THR A 1115 -45.10 -26.78 -22.06
N LEU A 1116 -43.85 -26.87 -22.54
CA LEU A 1116 -43.25 -25.90 -23.47
C LEU A 1116 -43.49 -24.44 -23.03
N GLY A 1117 -43.43 -24.18 -21.71
CA GLY A 1117 -43.75 -22.89 -21.09
C GLY A 1117 -45.22 -22.45 -21.21
N GLY A 1118 -46.15 -23.38 -21.39
CA GLY A 1118 -47.59 -23.13 -21.38
C GLY A 1118 -48.15 -23.07 -19.96
N LYS A 1119 -48.95 -22.02 -19.66
CA LYS A 1119 -49.58 -21.85 -18.33
C LYS A 1119 -50.76 -22.81 -18.06
N SER A 1120 -51.13 -23.66 -19.02
CA SER A 1120 -52.25 -24.60 -18.92
C SER A 1120 -52.02 -25.82 -19.81
N ALA A 1121 -52.64 -26.96 -19.47
CA ALA A 1121 -52.50 -28.20 -20.23
C ALA A 1121 -52.95 -28.08 -21.70
N PRO A 1122 -54.07 -27.38 -22.06
CA PRO A 1122 -54.40 -27.13 -23.47
C PRO A 1122 -53.34 -26.29 -24.19
N GLY A 1123 -52.77 -25.28 -23.52
CA GLY A 1123 -51.70 -24.45 -24.08
C GLY A 1123 -50.41 -25.24 -24.33
N ALA A 1124 -50.08 -26.19 -23.46
CA ALA A 1124 -48.99 -27.14 -23.65
C ALA A 1124 -49.25 -28.09 -24.83
N ALA A 1125 -50.45 -28.70 -24.89
CA ALA A 1125 -50.84 -29.61 -25.97
C ALA A 1125 -50.82 -28.93 -27.34
N ILE A 1126 -51.27 -27.68 -27.44
CA ILE A 1126 -51.19 -26.87 -28.68
C ILE A 1126 -49.73 -26.63 -29.07
N ARG A 1127 -48.84 -26.29 -28.13
CA ARG A 1127 -47.40 -26.07 -28.44
C ARG A 1127 -46.70 -27.36 -28.88
N TRP A 1128 -47.00 -28.49 -28.25
CA TRP A 1128 -46.49 -29.80 -28.67
C TRP A 1128 -47.05 -30.19 -30.05
N GLY A 1129 -48.34 -29.95 -30.31
CA GLY A 1129 -48.96 -30.18 -31.62
C GLY A 1129 -48.32 -29.33 -32.73
N ILE A 1130 -48.05 -28.05 -32.47
CA ILE A 1130 -47.33 -27.17 -33.41
C ILE A 1130 -45.89 -27.66 -33.62
N LEU A 1131 -45.17 -28.03 -32.55
CA LEU A 1131 -43.82 -28.56 -32.67
C LEU A 1131 -43.80 -29.85 -33.52
N LEU A 1132 -44.71 -30.79 -33.25
CA LEU A 1132 -44.86 -32.02 -34.02
C LEU A 1132 -45.27 -31.75 -35.49
N ALA A 1133 -46.11 -30.76 -35.76
CA ALA A 1133 -46.47 -30.36 -37.12
C ALA A 1133 -45.29 -29.71 -37.87
N VAL A 1134 -44.45 -28.92 -37.20
CA VAL A 1134 -43.20 -28.36 -37.78
C VAL A 1134 -42.19 -29.48 -38.04
N LEU A 1135 -42.01 -30.40 -37.10
CA LEU A 1135 -41.15 -31.58 -37.24
C LEU A 1135 -41.64 -32.51 -38.37
N ALA A 1136 -42.95 -32.70 -38.51
CA ALA A 1136 -43.56 -33.48 -39.59
C ALA A 1136 -43.44 -32.80 -40.96
N THR A 1137 -43.60 -31.47 -41.05
CA THR A 1137 -43.47 -30.74 -42.33
C THR A 1137 -42.02 -30.59 -42.79
N LEU A 1138 -41.08 -30.39 -41.87
CA LEU A 1138 -39.63 -30.58 -42.14
C LEU A 1138 -39.34 -32.04 -42.52
N GLY A 1139 -39.95 -32.98 -41.81
CA GLY A 1139 -39.90 -34.42 -42.06
C GLY A 1139 -40.33 -34.83 -43.47
N LEU A 1140 -41.42 -34.25 -43.99
CA LEU A 1140 -41.88 -34.49 -45.35
C LEU A 1140 -40.89 -33.92 -46.40
N LYS A 1141 -40.10 -32.90 -46.03
CA LYS A 1141 -39.26 -32.15 -46.96
C LYS A 1141 -37.99 -32.86 -47.46
N ARG A 1142 -37.45 -33.90 -46.80
CA ARG A 1142 -36.43 -34.84 -47.39
C ARG A 1142 -37.04 -36.16 -47.85
N SER A 1143 -38.38 -36.31 -47.80
CA SER A 1143 -39.07 -37.29 -48.65
C SER A 1143 -39.17 -36.71 -50.06
N SER A 1144 -39.67 -35.48 -50.18
CA SER A 1144 -39.84 -34.77 -51.46
C SER A 1144 -38.53 -34.28 -52.09
N LEU A 1145 -37.42 -34.32 -51.34
CA LEU A 1145 -36.09 -33.91 -51.77
C LEU A 1145 -35.10 -35.08 -51.64
N GLY A 1146 -35.58 -36.26 -52.08
CA GLY A 1146 -34.91 -37.56 -52.10
C GLY A 1146 -35.32 -38.44 -53.29
N GLN A 1147 -35.79 -37.79 -54.37
CA GLN A 1147 -35.89 -38.31 -55.74
C GLN A 1147 -35.05 -37.40 -56.65
#